data_AF-A0A9X2IBW1-F1
#
_entry.id   AF-A0A9X2IBW1-F1
#
_cell.length_a   1.000
_cell.length_b   1.000
_cell.length_c   1.000
_cell.angle_alpha   90.00
_cell.angle_beta   90.00
_cell.angle_gamma   90.00
#
_symmetry.space_group_name_H-M   'P 1'
#
loop_
_entity.id
_entity.type
_entity.pdbx_description
1 polymer ?
#
loop_
_entity_poly.entity_id
_entity_poly.type
_entity_poly.pdbx_seq_one_letter_code
_entity_poly.pdbx_strand_id
1 'polypeptide(L)'
;MVYLVQGNAQDLFRACGQEWMIVPSSDAHRMEQDMPQTRFLGTDAQAKYFIRTWEAEAQGSYYLPGNMSAGNLYWFMGEPLPLINRNEKPKDYQENYVHQYFAYVNEHQEPCGFMLMFRQDDPKRWVLGLVKNNHLAPEARTVVLLSSFDLTPYVKTTEGIVVSSTDPLKNPLMEQIDSPFLHSWLQKTIKADTGEMDPKAVRLAHLVRLMPVSDQVTAINFNEFRPDVVLAENPTLDLIAEYQLTLSPAMLKDCLSEHSGLRKEIEGTSLCDSEKINKNLLQMVILFYEEKILSANRDFLEKNVLAKTMTGTVWKDAQVQLIPFLVREAYSADLFQLILSEEAYYRSVRLLVQLGYTEDIREFFRNPDKCKELEYIDRLEDGNTKKLCLIFWAKSDLKLKDYKKIVEATIAYPLLAETLVALDQREIIPIKSLKKLVMDPFEHQQQSILYHFSAQLAQSGSIKADLKKLNVEELAELSKAFFVLKKTGIPAGNLYTWALKNNKQGQLLRLFLPHLDKVDNVSHREALINILYTGIQYGPVRQGRSIPVITDSALLVLAKNLHERFICAKQMQDLNFEKEIVALTADDRGIQGSRLRKIILRVEAQCKVVHERLRGSSADQDTIGQWQRAEKNYRRLLYCIAYDGLTQPNVDIHDRIKQAEREVLNIVDPEVRSILYKAFIVMANIVITALTLGIANDIKEKRTGNYWFFNQTPLGEQVRALDKEVMELIDLPRPASILTP
;
A
#
# COMPACT_ATOMS: atom_id res chain seq x y z
N MET A 1 -46.53 6.19 7.14
CA MET A 1 -45.79 7.17 6.30
C MET A 1 -44.42 7.35 6.89
N VAL A 2 -43.39 7.41 6.05
CA VAL A 2 -41.96 7.57 6.44
C VAL A 2 -41.35 8.72 5.65
N TYR A 3 -40.21 9.24 6.10
CA TYR A 3 -39.53 10.39 5.52
C TYR A 3 -38.25 9.96 4.81
N LEU A 4 -38.05 10.46 3.59
CA LEU A 4 -36.94 10.14 2.71
C LEU A 4 -36.11 11.39 2.44
N VAL A 5 -34.79 11.23 2.50
CA VAL A 5 -33.80 12.19 2.01
C VAL A 5 -32.83 11.47 1.09
N GLN A 6 -32.53 12.04 -0.07
CA GLN A 6 -31.57 11.48 -1.01
C GLN A 6 -30.71 12.58 -1.64
N GLY A 7 -29.47 12.24 -1.97
CA GLY A 7 -28.52 13.14 -2.62
C GLY A 7 -27.14 12.49 -2.73
N ASN A 8 -26.13 13.27 -3.11
CA ASN A 8 -24.75 12.84 -2.92
C ASN A 8 -24.28 13.16 -1.49
N ALA A 9 -23.22 12.50 -1.03
CA ALA A 9 -22.71 12.69 0.33
C ALA A 9 -22.24 14.13 0.59
N GLN A 10 -21.68 14.81 -0.42
CA GLN A 10 -21.24 16.21 -0.29
C GLN A 10 -22.40 17.15 0.06
N ASP A 11 -23.47 17.11 -0.73
CA ASP A 11 -24.61 18.01 -0.57
C ASP A 11 -25.38 17.67 0.71
N LEU A 12 -25.53 16.39 1.02
CA LEU A 12 -26.26 15.92 2.20
C LEU A 12 -25.54 16.30 3.51
N PHE A 13 -24.22 16.11 3.61
CA PHE A 13 -23.49 16.51 4.81
C PHE A 13 -23.36 18.03 4.95
N ARG A 14 -23.25 18.77 3.85
CA ARG A 14 -23.31 20.24 3.87
C ARG A 14 -24.67 20.72 4.38
N ALA A 15 -25.76 20.14 3.86
CA ALA A 15 -27.12 20.50 4.23
C ALA A 15 -27.39 20.33 5.74
N CYS A 16 -26.73 19.37 6.40
CA CYS A 16 -26.84 19.13 7.84
C CYS A 16 -25.82 19.88 8.69
N GLY A 17 -24.96 20.69 8.07
CA GLY A 17 -23.87 21.39 8.74
C GLY A 17 -22.82 20.45 9.32
N GLN A 18 -22.54 19.34 8.63
CA GLN A 18 -21.52 18.34 8.95
C GLN A 18 -20.36 18.36 7.93
N GLU A 19 -19.97 19.54 7.47
CA GLU A 19 -18.97 19.72 6.42
C GLU A 19 -17.62 19.10 6.76
N TRP A 20 -17.28 18.96 8.04
CA TRP A 20 -16.06 18.28 8.47
C TRP A 20 -15.97 16.83 7.98
N MET A 21 -17.10 16.18 7.66
CA MET A 21 -17.14 14.80 7.16
C MET A 21 -16.74 14.66 5.68
N ILE A 22 -16.64 15.77 4.95
CA ILE A 22 -16.32 15.79 3.51
C ILE A 22 -15.00 16.52 3.23
N VAL A 23 -14.27 16.91 4.29
CA VAL A 23 -12.95 17.52 4.18
C VAL A 23 -11.91 16.44 3.87
N PRO A 24 -11.02 16.66 2.89
CA PRO A 24 -9.94 15.73 2.62
C PRO A 24 -8.95 15.66 3.79
N SER A 25 -8.67 14.46 4.27
CA SER A 25 -7.65 14.13 5.27
C SER A 25 -6.31 13.77 4.60
N SER A 26 -5.21 14.09 5.29
CA SER A 26 -3.85 13.68 4.88
C SER A 26 -3.43 12.32 5.44
N ASP A 27 -4.29 11.65 6.22
CA ASP A 27 -3.96 10.43 6.96
C ASP A 27 -4.39 9.17 6.18
N ALA A 28 -3.53 8.74 5.25
CA ALA A 28 -3.78 7.60 4.36
C ALA A 28 -3.89 6.24 5.10
N HIS A 29 -3.36 6.14 6.33
CA HIS A 29 -3.34 4.88 7.08
C HIS A 29 -4.67 4.52 7.75
N ARG A 30 -5.61 5.47 7.85
CA ARG A 30 -6.92 5.20 8.48
C ARG A 30 -7.71 4.12 7.76
N MET A 31 -7.62 4.08 6.44
CA MET A 31 -8.30 3.08 5.62
C MET A 31 -7.75 1.67 5.89
N GLU A 32 -6.42 1.55 5.97
CA GLU A 32 -5.73 0.29 6.27
C GLU A 32 -6.07 -0.23 7.68
N GLN A 33 -6.30 0.67 8.64
CA GLN A 33 -6.69 0.32 10.01
C GLN A 33 -8.16 -0.10 10.18
N ASP A 34 -9.08 0.51 9.42
CA ASP A 34 -10.52 0.22 9.51
C ASP A 34 -10.96 -0.93 8.59
N MET A 35 -10.22 -1.20 7.50
CA MET A 35 -10.48 -2.32 6.60
C MET A 35 -10.69 -3.66 7.33
N PRO A 36 -9.79 -4.10 8.24
CA PRO A 36 -9.98 -5.36 8.95
C PRO A 36 -11.15 -5.34 9.96
N GLN A 37 -11.61 -4.15 10.34
CA GLN A 37 -12.72 -3.96 11.30
C GLN A 37 -14.07 -3.77 10.60
N THR A 38 -14.06 -3.53 9.28
CA THR A 38 -15.25 -3.32 8.48
C THR A 38 -16.03 -4.62 8.36
N ARG A 39 -17.28 -4.59 8.81
CA ARG A 39 -18.20 -5.72 8.67
C ARG A 39 -18.67 -5.82 7.22
N PHE A 40 -18.56 -6.98 6.58
CA PHE A 40 -18.95 -7.18 5.18
C PHE A 40 -19.99 -8.29 5.04
N LEU A 41 -21.09 -8.01 4.34
CA LEU A 41 -22.20 -8.94 4.05
C LEU A 41 -22.14 -9.38 2.58
N GLY A 42 -21.68 -10.61 2.30
CA GLY A 42 -21.64 -11.17 0.95
C GLY A 42 -20.77 -12.42 0.83
N THR A 43 -20.60 -12.90 -0.41
CA THR A 43 -19.75 -14.06 -0.74
C THR A 43 -18.25 -13.74 -0.67
N ASP A 44 -17.38 -14.77 -0.66
CA ASP A 44 -15.91 -14.60 -0.63
C ASP A 44 -15.43 -13.81 -1.85
N ALA A 45 -16.05 -14.08 -3.00
CA ALA A 45 -15.75 -13.38 -4.25
C ALA A 45 -16.11 -11.90 -4.15
N GLN A 46 -17.28 -11.57 -3.58
CA GLN A 46 -17.71 -10.20 -3.35
C GLN A 46 -16.85 -9.48 -2.32
N ALA A 47 -16.43 -10.15 -1.25
CA ALA A 47 -15.53 -9.58 -0.26
C ALA A 47 -14.15 -9.26 -0.85
N LYS A 48 -13.57 -10.19 -1.62
CA LYS A 48 -12.31 -9.96 -2.34
C LYS A 48 -12.42 -8.83 -3.36
N TYR A 49 -13.55 -8.76 -4.06
CA TYR A 49 -13.84 -7.66 -4.97
C TYR A 49 -13.91 -6.33 -4.21
N PHE A 50 -14.68 -6.26 -3.13
CA PHE A 50 -14.81 -5.08 -2.28
C PHE A 50 -13.47 -4.57 -1.76
N ILE A 51 -12.65 -5.46 -1.19
CA ILE A 51 -11.30 -5.13 -0.70
C ILE A 51 -10.45 -4.57 -1.84
N ARG A 52 -10.41 -5.28 -2.97
CA ARG A 52 -9.63 -4.84 -4.14
C ARG A 52 -10.09 -3.48 -4.65
N THR A 53 -11.39 -3.22 -4.72
CA THR A 53 -11.92 -1.91 -5.16
C THR A 53 -11.51 -0.81 -4.19
N TRP A 54 -11.59 -1.05 -2.89
CA TRP A 54 -11.16 -0.07 -1.90
C TRP A 54 -9.64 0.15 -1.88
N GLU A 55 -8.83 -0.88 -2.13
CA GLU A 55 -7.37 -0.74 -2.20
C GLU A 55 -6.89 -0.07 -3.49
N ALA A 56 -7.55 -0.35 -4.63
CA ALA A 56 -7.09 0.09 -5.95
C ALA A 56 -7.75 1.38 -6.43
N GLU A 57 -9.02 1.61 -6.07
CA GLU A 57 -9.86 2.64 -6.70
C GLU A 57 -10.37 3.69 -5.70
N ALA A 58 -10.22 3.48 -4.38
CA ALA A 58 -10.72 4.43 -3.39
C ALA A 58 -9.94 5.74 -3.38
N GLN A 59 -10.66 6.84 -3.18
CA GLN A 59 -10.04 8.14 -2.92
C GLN A 59 -9.76 8.29 -1.42
N GLY A 60 -8.65 7.72 -0.96
CA GLY A 60 -8.26 7.68 0.45
C GLY A 60 -8.21 9.04 1.16
N SER A 61 -8.02 10.14 0.43
CA SER A 61 -8.08 11.50 1.00
C SER A 61 -9.45 11.83 1.58
N TYR A 62 -10.55 11.28 1.07
CA TYR A 62 -11.91 11.53 1.59
C TYR A 62 -12.42 10.42 2.50
N TYR A 63 -11.50 9.66 3.07
CA TYR A 63 -11.81 8.52 3.91
C TYR A 63 -12.07 8.93 5.36
N LEU A 64 -13.14 8.40 5.94
CA LEU A 64 -13.44 8.47 7.37
C LEU A 64 -13.82 7.07 7.87
N PRO A 65 -13.49 6.75 9.14
CA PRO A 65 -13.92 5.49 9.75
C PRO A 65 -15.43 5.30 9.59
N GLY A 66 -15.83 4.11 9.15
CA GLY A 66 -17.24 3.78 8.89
C GLY A 66 -17.75 4.11 7.47
N ASN A 67 -17.00 4.78 6.59
CA ASN A 67 -17.42 4.99 5.19
C ASN A 67 -17.73 3.68 4.47
N MET A 68 -16.89 2.67 4.67
CA MET A 68 -17.00 1.35 4.03
C MET A 68 -18.33 0.67 4.34
N SER A 69 -18.90 0.91 5.53
CA SER A 69 -20.10 0.25 6.02
C SER A 69 -21.31 1.17 6.15
N ALA A 70 -21.17 2.45 5.77
CA ALA A 70 -22.11 3.54 6.07
C ALA A 70 -22.31 3.81 7.58
N GLY A 71 -21.46 3.26 8.45
CA GLY A 71 -21.54 3.45 9.89
C GLY A 71 -21.27 4.87 10.36
N ASN A 72 -20.81 5.77 9.49
CA ASN A 72 -20.64 7.19 9.77
C ASN A 72 -21.91 8.03 9.53
N LEU A 73 -22.95 7.47 8.88
CA LEU A 73 -24.16 8.23 8.54
C LEU A 73 -24.93 8.72 9.77
N TYR A 74 -24.74 8.12 10.96
CA TYR A 74 -25.41 8.58 12.18
C TYR A 74 -25.10 10.04 12.52
N TRP A 75 -23.94 10.54 12.10
CA TRP A 75 -23.54 11.94 12.28
C TRP A 75 -24.42 12.93 11.52
N PHE A 76 -25.26 12.48 10.58
CA PHE A 76 -26.26 13.32 9.90
C PHE A 76 -27.14 14.10 10.89
N MET A 77 -27.47 13.51 12.04
CA MET A 77 -28.29 14.16 13.06
C MET A 77 -27.51 15.22 13.85
N GLY A 78 -26.18 15.26 13.73
CA GLY A 78 -25.31 16.21 14.42
C GLY A 78 -25.24 16.06 15.94
N GLU A 79 -25.80 14.98 16.48
CA GLU A 79 -25.79 14.67 17.91
C GLU A 79 -24.92 13.44 18.18
N PRO A 80 -24.16 13.44 19.29
CA PRO A 80 -23.33 12.30 19.68
C PRO A 80 -24.15 11.08 20.13
N LEU A 81 -25.42 11.27 20.51
CA LEU A 81 -26.34 10.22 20.98
C LEU A 81 -27.67 10.30 20.19
N PRO A 82 -27.69 9.87 18.91
CA PRO A 82 -28.89 9.96 18.07
C PRO A 82 -30.06 9.17 18.66
N LEU A 83 -31.28 9.67 18.50
CA LEU A 83 -32.52 9.06 19.03
C LEU A 83 -32.63 9.02 20.57
N ILE A 84 -31.78 9.73 21.32
CA ILE A 84 -31.91 9.78 22.78
C ILE A 84 -33.25 10.42 23.22
N ASN A 85 -33.87 9.88 24.27
CA ASN A 85 -35.08 10.47 24.83
C ASN A 85 -34.73 11.67 25.73
N ARG A 86 -35.66 12.63 25.85
CA ARG A 86 -35.46 13.80 26.71
C ARG A 86 -35.28 13.34 28.16
N ASN A 87 -34.19 13.76 28.80
CA ASN A 87 -33.80 13.42 30.17
C ASN A 87 -33.45 11.93 30.40
N GLU A 88 -33.22 11.16 29.34
CA GLU A 88 -32.74 9.78 29.45
C GLU A 88 -31.29 9.73 29.93
N LYS A 89 -30.99 8.77 30.83
CA LYS A 89 -29.60 8.57 31.26
C LYS A 89 -28.83 7.80 30.17
N PRO A 90 -27.54 8.08 29.97
CA PRO A 90 -26.74 7.41 28.95
C PRO A 90 -26.73 5.88 29.04
N LYS A 91 -26.84 5.32 30.25
CA LYS A 91 -26.90 3.87 30.45
C LYS A 91 -28.17 3.27 29.86
N ASP A 92 -29.33 3.85 30.20
CA ASP A 92 -30.63 3.41 29.70
C ASP A 92 -30.71 3.56 28.17
N TYR A 93 -30.10 4.62 27.62
CA TYR A 93 -29.96 4.79 26.18
C TYR A 93 -29.15 3.66 25.52
N GLN A 94 -28.00 3.30 26.08
CA GLN A 94 -27.14 2.24 25.54
C GLN A 94 -27.82 0.87 25.53
N GLU A 95 -28.68 0.59 26.51
CA GLU A 95 -29.44 -0.66 26.59
C GLU A 95 -30.54 -0.74 25.51
N ASN A 96 -31.14 0.39 25.14
CA ASN A 96 -32.28 0.46 24.23
C ASN A 96 -31.93 0.85 22.78
N TYR A 97 -30.79 1.50 22.56
CA TYR A 97 -30.35 1.97 21.25
C TYR A 97 -29.60 0.89 20.47
N VAL A 98 -30.05 0.64 19.25
CA VAL A 98 -29.39 -0.29 18.34
C VAL A 98 -28.80 0.47 17.16
N HIS A 99 -27.51 0.27 16.91
CA HIS A 99 -26.79 0.79 15.74
C HIS A 99 -26.09 -0.35 15.01
N GLN A 100 -26.59 -0.68 13.82
CA GLN A 100 -26.05 -1.70 12.94
C GLN A 100 -25.54 -1.06 11.66
N TYR A 101 -24.40 -1.55 11.20
CA TYR A 101 -23.84 -1.16 9.92
C TYR A 101 -22.94 -2.25 9.35
N PHE A 102 -22.93 -2.36 8.03
CA PHE A 102 -22.10 -3.29 7.27
C PHE A 102 -21.97 -2.86 5.81
N ALA A 103 -20.88 -3.30 5.18
CA ALA A 103 -20.61 -3.18 3.77
C ALA A 103 -21.25 -4.35 2.99
N TYR A 104 -21.52 -4.19 1.71
CA TYR A 104 -21.87 -5.28 0.79
C TYR A 104 -21.54 -4.88 -0.65
N VAL A 105 -21.67 -5.83 -1.58
CA VAL A 105 -21.59 -5.56 -3.02
C VAL A 105 -22.95 -5.90 -3.62
N ASN A 106 -23.57 -4.94 -4.28
CA ASN A 106 -24.91 -5.12 -4.86
C ASN A 106 -24.88 -5.95 -6.16
N GLU A 107 -26.06 -6.25 -6.72
CA GLU A 107 -26.19 -7.01 -7.97
C GLU A 107 -25.54 -6.32 -9.19
N HIS A 108 -25.29 -5.01 -9.11
CA HIS A 108 -24.61 -4.22 -10.14
C HIS A 108 -23.08 -4.12 -9.94
N GLN A 109 -22.52 -4.89 -9.00
CA GLN A 109 -21.10 -4.86 -8.62
C GLN A 109 -20.62 -3.51 -8.06
N GLU A 110 -21.50 -2.76 -7.41
CA GLU A 110 -21.16 -1.51 -6.73
C GLU A 110 -20.86 -1.79 -5.25
N PRO A 111 -19.75 -1.25 -4.70
CA PRO A 111 -19.50 -1.26 -3.27
C PRO A 111 -20.52 -0.37 -2.52
N CYS A 112 -21.23 -0.97 -1.58
CA CYS A 112 -22.30 -0.33 -0.83
C CYS A 112 -22.07 -0.42 0.68
N GLY A 113 -22.65 0.51 1.41
CA GLY A 113 -22.75 0.49 2.87
C GLY A 113 -24.21 0.62 3.31
N PHE A 114 -24.58 -0.04 4.39
CA PHE A 114 -25.93 -0.01 4.95
C PHE A 114 -25.87 0.25 6.44
N MET A 115 -26.74 1.14 6.94
CA MET A 115 -26.89 1.49 8.34
C MET A 115 -28.36 1.33 8.76
N LEU A 116 -28.59 0.75 9.94
CA LEU A 116 -29.86 0.75 10.65
C LEU A 116 -29.64 1.28 12.07
N MET A 117 -30.43 2.29 12.45
CA MET A 117 -30.55 2.77 13.81
C MET A 117 -32.00 2.63 14.26
N PHE A 118 -32.23 2.11 15.46
CA PHE A 118 -33.58 2.11 16.05
C PHE A 118 -33.56 2.02 17.57
N ARG A 119 -34.71 2.26 18.18
CA ARG A 119 -34.96 2.07 19.61
C ARG A 119 -35.77 0.81 19.87
N GLN A 120 -35.30 -0.04 20.79
CA GLN A 120 -36.00 -1.26 21.18
C GLN A 120 -37.24 -0.96 22.03
N ASP A 121 -37.16 0.05 22.90
CA ASP A 121 -38.23 0.54 23.76
C ASP A 121 -39.25 1.43 23.03
N ASP A 122 -38.87 2.02 21.89
CA ASP A 122 -39.76 2.77 21.00
C ASP A 122 -39.56 2.35 19.52
N PRO A 123 -40.17 1.23 19.09
CA PRO A 123 -40.07 0.71 17.72
C PRO A 123 -40.49 1.66 16.60
N LYS A 124 -41.13 2.80 16.95
CA LYS A 124 -41.52 3.85 16.00
C LYS A 124 -40.39 4.83 15.70
N ARG A 125 -39.24 4.72 16.35
CA ARG A 125 -38.07 5.58 16.12
C ARG A 125 -36.95 4.79 15.48
N TRP A 126 -36.82 4.91 14.16
CA TRP A 126 -35.76 4.26 13.40
C TRP A 126 -35.32 5.08 12.20
N VAL A 127 -34.09 4.85 11.75
CA VAL A 127 -33.48 5.44 10.56
C VAL A 127 -32.66 4.37 9.83
N LEU A 128 -32.85 4.30 8.51
CA LEU A 128 -32.06 3.53 7.58
C LEU A 128 -31.18 4.47 6.76
N GLY A 129 -29.96 4.04 6.49
CA GLY A 129 -29.04 4.71 5.58
C GLY A 129 -28.45 3.74 4.59
N LEU A 130 -28.46 4.12 3.31
CA LEU A 130 -27.83 3.40 2.22
C LEU A 130 -26.80 4.33 1.56
N VAL A 131 -25.59 3.83 1.36
CA VAL A 131 -24.56 4.50 0.56
C VAL A 131 -24.16 3.61 -0.59
N LYS A 132 -24.19 4.13 -1.82
CA LYS A 132 -23.65 3.46 -3.02
C LYS A 132 -22.35 4.12 -3.46
N ASN A 133 -21.46 3.33 -4.07
CA ASN A 133 -20.15 3.78 -4.54
C ASN A 133 -19.33 4.42 -3.42
N ASN A 134 -19.39 3.81 -2.23
CA ASN A 134 -18.85 4.38 -0.99
C ASN A 134 -17.33 4.59 -0.97
N HIS A 135 -16.60 4.01 -1.94
CA HIS A 135 -15.16 4.17 -2.17
C HIS A 135 -14.78 5.46 -2.92
N LEU A 136 -15.72 6.10 -3.63
CA LEU A 136 -15.47 7.30 -4.46
C LEU A 136 -15.40 8.59 -3.62
N ALA A 137 -15.23 9.74 -4.27
CA ALA A 137 -15.31 11.06 -3.64
C ALA A 137 -16.73 11.39 -3.14
N PRO A 138 -16.92 12.28 -2.14
CA PRO A 138 -18.23 12.61 -1.58
C PRO A 138 -19.31 13.02 -2.60
N GLU A 139 -18.94 13.73 -3.67
CA GLU A 139 -19.80 14.14 -4.76
C GLU A 139 -20.31 12.98 -5.64
N ALA A 140 -19.59 11.85 -5.64
CA ALA A 140 -19.91 10.64 -6.41
C ALA A 140 -20.55 9.53 -5.56
N ARG A 141 -20.65 9.72 -4.24
CA ARG A 141 -21.31 8.78 -3.32
C ARG A 141 -22.79 9.10 -3.25
N THR A 142 -23.64 8.19 -3.71
CA THR A 142 -25.10 8.32 -3.52
C THR A 142 -25.46 7.94 -2.09
N VAL A 143 -26.22 8.79 -1.40
CA VAL A 143 -26.72 8.55 -0.05
C VAL A 143 -28.24 8.63 -0.05
N VAL A 144 -28.89 7.63 0.52
CA VAL A 144 -30.34 7.57 0.72
C VAL A 144 -30.62 7.30 2.19
N LEU A 145 -31.36 8.19 2.84
CA LEU A 145 -31.82 8.07 4.22
C LEU A 145 -33.34 7.88 4.24
N LEU A 146 -33.82 6.91 5.01
CA LEU A 146 -35.23 6.69 5.27
C LEU A 146 -35.47 6.67 6.78
N SER A 147 -36.46 7.41 7.27
CA SER A 147 -36.72 7.58 8.70
C SER A 147 -38.19 7.46 9.01
N SER A 148 -38.53 6.93 10.18
CA SER A 148 -39.91 6.90 10.68
C SER A 148 -40.42 8.26 11.19
N PHE A 149 -39.52 9.23 11.36
CA PHE A 149 -39.83 10.58 11.82
C PHE A 149 -39.24 11.64 10.88
N ASP A 150 -39.79 12.84 10.97
CA ASP A 150 -39.43 13.96 10.09
C ASP A 150 -37.95 14.35 10.26
N LEU A 151 -37.20 14.31 9.15
CA LEU A 151 -35.79 14.66 9.11
C LEU A 151 -35.54 16.15 8.87
N THR A 152 -36.58 16.93 8.55
CA THR A 152 -36.48 18.38 8.30
C THR A 152 -35.73 19.15 9.39
N PRO A 153 -35.91 18.87 10.70
CA PRO A 153 -35.16 19.57 11.75
C PRO A 153 -33.64 19.40 11.70
N TYR A 154 -33.14 18.36 11.03
CA TYR A 154 -31.70 18.07 10.89
C TYR A 154 -31.09 18.68 9.62
N VAL A 155 -31.92 19.22 8.71
CA VAL A 155 -31.48 19.89 7.49
C VAL A 155 -31.44 21.41 7.74
N LYS A 156 -30.23 21.96 7.87
CA LYS A 156 -29.97 23.37 8.15
C LYS A 156 -30.08 24.26 6.92
N THR A 157 -29.77 23.73 5.73
CA THR A 157 -29.89 24.44 4.45
C THR A 157 -30.61 23.58 3.42
N THR A 158 -31.60 24.14 2.72
CA THR A 158 -32.41 23.43 1.73
C THR A 158 -31.87 23.48 0.30
N GLU A 159 -30.68 24.05 0.09
CA GLU A 159 -30.04 24.05 -1.23
C GLU A 159 -29.70 22.62 -1.66
N GLY A 160 -30.48 22.08 -2.60
CA GLY A 160 -30.22 20.78 -3.24
C GLY A 160 -30.77 19.54 -2.52
N ILE A 161 -31.25 19.65 -1.28
CA ILE A 161 -31.75 18.51 -0.49
C ILE A 161 -33.20 18.74 -0.06
N VAL A 162 -34.08 17.77 -0.36
CA VAL A 162 -35.52 17.80 -0.04
C VAL A 162 -35.89 16.59 0.82
N VAL A 163 -36.59 16.84 1.93
CA VAL A 163 -37.23 15.80 2.73
C VAL A 163 -38.62 15.53 2.14
N SER A 164 -38.89 14.30 1.72
CA SER A 164 -40.19 13.90 1.17
C SER A 164 -40.84 12.80 2.00
N SER A 165 -42.17 12.74 2.01
CA SER A 165 -42.93 11.65 2.64
C SER A 165 -43.18 10.54 1.64
N THR A 166 -43.03 9.28 2.04
CA THR A 166 -43.16 8.10 1.18
C THR A 166 -43.71 6.88 1.93
N ASP A 167 -43.96 5.80 1.18
CA ASP A 167 -44.41 4.52 1.71
C ASP A 167 -43.23 3.73 2.34
N PRO A 168 -43.43 3.05 3.49
CA PRO A 168 -42.37 2.32 4.17
C PRO A 168 -41.69 1.23 3.32
N LEU A 169 -42.42 0.63 2.37
CA LEU A 169 -41.94 -0.50 1.56
C LEU A 169 -41.85 -0.19 0.07
N LYS A 170 -42.49 0.88 -0.42
CA LYS A 170 -42.41 1.36 -1.81
C LYS A 170 -41.72 2.71 -1.86
N ASN A 171 -40.40 2.70 -1.73
CA ASN A 171 -39.58 3.92 -1.72
C ASN A 171 -38.22 3.72 -2.41
N PRO A 172 -37.53 4.83 -2.75
CA PRO A 172 -36.24 4.78 -3.43
C PRO A 172 -35.14 4.01 -2.70
N LEU A 173 -35.15 3.91 -1.36
CA LEU A 173 -34.15 3.10 -0.64
C LEU A 173 -34.36 1.61 -0.96
N MET A 174 -35.61 1.15 -0.94
CA MET A 174 -35.95 -0.24 -1.29
C MET A 174 -35.62 -0.55 -2.75
N GLU A 175 -35.81 0.40 -3.65
CA GLU A 175 -35.49 0.25 -5.09
C GLU A 175 -33.99 0.25 -5.38
N GLN A 176 -33.17 0.92 -4.56
CA GLN A 176 -31.73 1.10 -4.80
C GLN A 176 -30.84 0.16 -3.98
N ILE A 177 -31.40 -0.66 -3.09
CA ILE A 177 -30.62 -1.57 -2.25
C ILE A 177 -30.00 -2.72 -3.07
N ASP A 178 -30.58 -3.04 -4.23
CA ASP A 178 -30.02 -3.96 -5.22
C ASP A 178 -29.45 -5.26 -4.60
N SER A 179 -30.16 -5.78 -3.59
CA SER A 179 -29.80 -6.96 -2.79
C SER A 179 -31.08 -7.70 -2.40
N PRO A 180 -31.37 -8.87 -3.02
CA PRO A 180 -32.61 -9.62 -2.75
C PRO A 180 -32.79 -9.99 -1.28
N PHE A 181 -31.69 -10.35 -0.61
CA PHE A 181 -31.70 -10.68 0.82
C PHE A 181 -32.09 -9.46 1.67
N LEU A 182 -31.41 -8.32 1.49
CA LEU A 182 -31.67 -7.12 2.29
C LEU A 182 -33.07 -6.56 2.01
N HIS A 183 -33.49 -6.58 0.75
CA HIS A 183 -34.85 -6.18 0.37
C HIS A 183 -35.90 -7.06 1.08
N SER A 184 -35.75 -8.39 1.03
CA SER A 184 -36.67 -9.32 1.69
C SER A 184 -36.62 -9.21 3.22
N TRP A 185 -35.44 -8.98 3.79
CA TRP A 185 -35.27 -8.76 5.22
C TRP A 185 -35.98 -7.49 5.67
N LEU A 186 -35.75 -6.34 5.01
CA LEU A 186 -36.42 -5.08 5.33
C LEU A 186 -37.95 -5.16 5.23
N GLN A 187 -38.48 -5.86 4.23
CA GLN A 187 -39.92 -6.10 4.08
C GLN A 187 -40.54 -6.84 5.27
N LYS A 188 -39.76 -7.66 5.98
CA LYS A 188 -40.23 -8.43 7.14
C LYS A 188 -39.95 -7.72 8.46
N THR A 189 -38.89 -6.93 8.49
CA THR A 189 -38.49 -6.18 9.67
C THR A 189 -39.31 -4.91 9.87
N ILE A 190 -39.70 -4.22 8.78
CA ILE A 190 -40.60 -3.06 8.85
C ILE A 190 -42.04 -3.56 8.77
N LYS A 191 -42.81 -3.40 9.85
CA LYS A 191 -44.22 -3.79 9.89
C LYS A 191 -45.02 -2.92 8.94
N ALA A 192 -45.62 -3.51 7.91
CA ALA A 192 -46.30 -2.77 6.84
C ALA A 192 -47.53 -1.97 7.33
N ASP A 193 -48.19 -2.44 8.39
CA ASP A 193 -49.39 -1.85 8.98
C ASP A 193 -49.07 -0.70 9.94
N THR A 194 -48.03 -0.82 10.77
CA THR A 194 -47.69 0.19 11.79
C THR A 194 -46.51 1.08 11.40
N GLY A 195 -45.65 0.65 10.46
CA GLY A 195 -44.38 1.28 10.12
C GLY A 195 -43.31 1.13 11.22
N GLU A 196 -43.54 0.28 12.22
CA GLU A 196 -42.59 0.02 13.30
C GLU A 196 -41.48 -0.93 12.86
N MET A 197 -40.29 -0.75 13.43
CA MET A 197 -39.17 -1.69 13.29
C MET A 197 -39.36 -2.87 14.23
N ASP A 198 -39.29 -4.10 13.74
CA ASP A 198 -39.27 -5.29 14.60
C ASP A 198 -38.00 -5.26 15.48
N PRO A 199 -38.09 -5.31 16.81
CA PRO A 199 -36.91 -5.37 17.67
C PRO A 199 -35.95 -6.51 17.34
N LYS A 200 -36.45 -7.59 16.74
CA LYS A 200 -35.66 -8.73 16.25
C LYS A 200 -34.75 -8.38 15.08
N ALA A 201 -34.88 -7.19 14.50
CA ALA A 201 -33.87 -6.60 13.60
C ALA A 201 -32.47 -6.67 14.21
N VAL A 202 -32.36 -6.60 15.54
CA VAL A 202 -31.10 -6.73 16.27
C VAL A 202 -30.31 -7.99 15.87
N ARG A 203 -31.01 -9.07 15.48
CA ARG A 203 -30.41 -10.38 15.18
C ARG A 203 -29.52 -10.37 13.93
N LEU A 204 -29.75 -9.44 12.99
CA LEU A 204 -28.82 -9.25 11.86
C LEU A 204 -27.42 -8.84 12.36
N ALA A 205 -27.32 -8.07 13.45
CA ALA A 205 -26.01 -7.73 14.04
C ALA A 205 -25.22 -8.97 14.48
N HIS A 206 -25.89 -10.03 14.95
CA HIS A 206 -25.20 -11.27 15.35
C HIS A 206 -24.62 -12.00 14.15
N LEU A 207 -25.34 -12.02 13.02
CA LEU A 207 -24.83 -12.54 11.76
C LEU A 207 -23.62 -11.74 11.27
N VAL A 208 -23.68 -10.43 11.46
CA VAL A 208 -22.65 -9.47 11.01
C VAL A 208 -21.40 -9.48 11.90
N ARG A 209 -21.54 -9.78 13.20
CA ARG A 209 -20.43 -9.87 14.18
C ARG A 209 -19.49 -11.05 13.96
N LEU A 210 -19.91 -12.07 13.22
CA LEU A 210 -19.12 -13.29 12.99
C LEU A 210 -18.15 -13.18 11.81
N MET A 211 -18.09 -12.02 11.15
CA MET A 211 -17.35 -11.81 9.91
C MET A 211 -16.16 -10.87 10.16
N PRO A 212 -14.99 -11.36 10.62
CA PRO A 212 -13.77 -10.57 10.55
C PRO A 212 -13.35 -10.44 9.09
N VAL A 213 -13.07 -9.21 8.64
CA VAL A 213 -12.29 -9.01 7.43
C VAL A 213 -10.83 -9.23 7.83
N SER A 214 -10.32 -10.42 7.52
CA SER A 214 -8.88 -10.68 7.57
C SER A 214 -8.41 -11.01 6.15
N ASP A 215 -7.10 -11.02 5.92
CA ASP A 215 -6.46 -11.44 4.66
C ASP A 215 -6.91 -12.84 4.18
N GLN A 216 -7.59 -13.61 5.05
CA GLN A 216 -8.40 -14.78 4.69
C GLN A 216 -9.86 -14.53 5.12
N VAL A 217 -10.72 -14.25 4.13
CA VAL A 217 -12.17 -14.13 4.34
C VAL A 217 -12.75 -15.52 4.57
N THR A 218 -13.59 -15.65 5.59
CA THR A 218 -14.52 -16.78 5.70
C THR A 218 -15.89 -16.25 5.30
N ALA A 219 -16.28 -16.39 4.04
CA ALA A 219 -17.58 -15.90 3.61
C ALA A 219 -18.71 -16.83 4.04
N ILE A 220 -19.79 -16.17 4.41
CA ILE A 220 -21.08 -16.79 4.59
C ILE A 220 -21.93 -16.32 3.41
N ASN A 221 -22.23 -17.22 2.47
CA ASN A 221 -23.11 -16.92 1.36
C ASN A 221 -24.54 -16.77 1.88
N PHE A 222 -25.02 -15.53 2.03
CA PHE A 222 -26.35 -15.27 2.59
C PHE A 222 -27.51 -15.76 1.71
N ASN A 223 -27.26 -16.10 0.43
CA ASN A 223 -28.25 -16.78 -0.40
C ASN A 223 -28.62 -18.17 0.16
N GLU A 224 -27.85 -18.72 1.10
CA GLU A 224 -28.18 -19.95 1.82
C GLU A 224 -29.13 -19.74 3.01
N PHE A 225 -29.44 -18.50 3.40
CA PHE A 225 -30.27 -18.19 4.57
C PHE A 225 -31.55 -17.48 4.17
N ARG A 226 -32.65 -17.83 4.85
CA ARG A 226 -33.95 -17.19 4.65
C ARG A 226 -34.16 -16.14 5.74
N PRO A 227 -34.59 -14.90 5.42
CA PRO A 227 -34.89 -13.88 6.42
C PRO A 227 -35.85 -14.35 7.51
N ASP A 228 -36.79 -15.25 7.20
CA ASP A 228 -37.72 -15.85 8.18
C ASP A 228 -36.99 -16.59 9.31
N VAL A 229 -35.89 -17.27 8.99
CA VAL A 229 -35.11 -18.05 9.95
C VAL A 229 -34.30 -17.14 10.86
N VAL A 230 -33.83 -16.01 10.34
CA VAL A 230 -33.08 -14.99 11.11
C VAL A 230 -33.99 -14.27 12.10
N LEU A 231 -35.25 -14.02 11.71
CA LEU A 231 -36.24 -13.34 12.54
C LEU A 231 -37.06 -14.30 13.43
N ALA A 232 -37.00 -15.62 13.19
CA ALA A 232 -37.68 -16.62 14.02
C ALA A 232 -37.17 -16.63 15.46
N GLU A 233 -38.04 -16.99 16.42
CA GLU A 233 -37.63 -17.12 17.83
C GLU A 233 -36.48 -18.11 17.99
N ASN A 234 -35.41 -17.64 18.62
CA ASN A 234 -34.20 -18.41 18.82
C ASN A 234 -33.48 -17.91 20.09
N PRO A 235 -33.84 -18.43 21.27
CA PRO A 235 -33.25 -18.04 22.55
C PRO A 235 -31.72 -18.19 22.55
N THR A 236 -31.19 -19.18 21.83
CA THR A 236 -29.75 -19.36 21.63
C THR A 236 -29.08 -18.13 21.00
N LEU A 237 -29.69 -17.49 19.99
CA LEU A 237 -29.13 -16.26 19.38
C LEU A 237 -29.16 -15.08 20.35
N ASP A 238 -30.17 -15.02 21.22
CA ASP A 238 -30.27 -13.97 22.23
C ASP A 238 -29.18 -14.16 23.31
N LEU A 239 -28.87 -15.41 23.70
CA LEU A 239 -27.71 -15.70 24.57
C LEU A 239 -26.37 -15.36 23.89
N ILE A 240 -26.22 -15.69 22.61
CA ILE A 240 -25.02 -15.30 21.83
C ILE A 240 -24.85 -13.78 21.79
N ALA A 241 -25.97 -13.05 21.67
CA ALA A 241 -26.03 -11.60 21.68
C ALA A 241 -25.54 -11.00 22.99
N GLU A 242 -26.18 -11.45 24.08
CA GLU A 242 -26.01 -11.00 25.45
C GLU A 242 -24.55 -11.19 25.88
N TYR A 243 -24.03 -12.41 25.73
CA TYR A 243 -22.68 -12.77 26.14
C TYR A 243 -21.59 -12.43 25.11
N GLN A 244 -21.96 -11.88 23.95
CA GLN A 244 -21.07 -11.55 22.84
C GLN A 244 -20.20 -12.74 22.41
N LEU A 245 -20.85 -13.89 22.20
CA LEU A 245 -20.17 -15.14 21.83
C LEU A 245 -19.74 -15.13 20.36
N THR A 246 -18.67 -15.84 20.06
CA THR A 246 -18.13 -16.02 18.70
C THR A 246 -18.52 -17.38 18.14
N LEU A 247 -18.96 -17.41 16.89
CA LEU A 247 -19.33 -18.59 16.11
C LEU A 247 -18.57 -18.64 14.79
N SER A 248 -18.21 -19.84 14.33
CA SER A 248 -17.83 -20.03 12.94
C SER A 248 -19.04 -20.01 12.00
N PRO A 249 -18.83 -19.86 10.67
CA PRO A 249 -19.87 -20.04 9.66
C PRO A 249 -20.69 -21.32 9.81
N ALA A 250 -20.02 -22.44 10.10
CA ALA A 250 -20.67 -23.73 10.26
C ALA A 250 -21.55 -23.77 11.51
N MET A 251 -21.07 -23.22 12.62
CA MET A 251 -21.83 -23.14 13.87
C MET A 251 -23.03 -22.20 13.76
N LEU A 252 -22.89 -21.09 13.03
CA LEU A 252 -24.02 -20.23 12.74
C LEU A 252 -25.09 -20.93 11.90
N LYS A 253 -24.68 -21.68 10.87
CA LYS A 253 -25.60 -22.45 10.03
C LYS A 253 -26.34 -23.52 10.82
N ASP A 254 -25.65 -24.23 11.71
CA ASP A 254 -26.28 -25.17 12.64
C ASP A 254 -27.26 -24.43 13.56
N CYS A 255 -26.83 -23.33 14.20
CA CYS A 255 -27.66 -22.51 15.06
C CYS A 255 -28.89 -21.93 14.36
N LEU A 256 -28.91 -21.80 13.03
CA LEU A 256 -30.07 -21.34 12.27
C LEU A 256 -30.95 -22.51 11.75
N SER A 257 -30.51 -23.76 11.86
CA SER A 257 -31.26 -24.95 11.42
C SER A 257 -32.48 -25.25 12.29
N GLU A 258 -33.53 -25.79 11.68
CA GLU A 258 -34.73 -26.30 12.38
C GLU A 258 -34.40 -27.44 13.37
N HIS A 259 -33.35 -28.21 13.11
CA HIS A 259 -32.91 -29.33 13.94
C HIS A 259 -31.52 -29.08 14.52
N SER A 260 -31.26 -27.85 14.97
CA SER A 260 -29.96 -27.49 15.51
C SER A 260 -29.57 -28.33 16.72
N GLY A 261 -28.44 -29.03 16.61
CA GLY A 261 -27.81 -29.67 17.76
C GLY A 261 -27.20 -28.62 18.69
N LEU A 262 -26.58 -27.59 18.11
CA LEU A 262 -25.94 -26.52 18.87
C LEU A 262 -26.93 -25.75 19.75
N ARG A 263 -28.16 -25.47 19.27
CA ARG A 263 -29.20 -24.83 20.09
C ARG A 263 -29.51 -25.62 21.36
N LYS A 264 -29.71 -26.94 21.20
CA LYS A 264 -30.02 -27.84 22.33
C LYS A 264 -28.91 -27.82 23.38
N GLU A 265 -27.66 -27.73 22.94
CA GLU A 265 -26.51 -27.72 23.83
C GLU A 265 -26.37 -26.38 24.58
N ILE A 266 -26.53 -25.26 23.88
CA ILE A 266 -26.46 -23.92 24.50
C ILE A 266 -27.62 -23.72 25.48
N GLU A 267 -28.85 -24.00 25.06
CA GLU A 267 -30.05 -23.84 25.90
C GLU A 267 -30.08 -24.83 27.07
N GLY A 268 -29.46 -26.00 26.92
CA GLY A 268 -29.33 -26.99 28.00
C GLY A 268 -28.25 -26.65 29.02
N THR A 269 -27.45 -25.61 28.81
CA THR A 269 -26.34 -25.24 29.70
C THR A 269 -26.84 -24.51 30.94
N SER A 270 -26.50 -25.00 32.13
CA SER A 270 -26.86 -24.36 33.40
C SER A 270 -25.98 -23.14 33.68
N LEU A 271 -26.58 -21.95 33.67
CA LEU A 271 -25.90 -20.69 33.95
C LEU A 271 -25.88 -20.37 35.46
N CYS A 272 -24.90 -19.60 35.91
CA CYS A 272 -24.72 -19.15 37.29
C CYS A 272 -24.83 -17.62 37.41
N ASP A 273 -24.70 -17.08 38.63
CA ASP A 273 -24.82 -15.62 38.87
C ASP A 273 -23.67 -14.80 38.26
N SER A 274 -22.59 -15.44 37.79
CA SER A 274 -21.45 -14.73 37.20
C SER A 274 -21.53 -14.71 35.68
N GLU A 275 -21.87 -13.54 35.13
CA GLU A 275 -21.95 -13.29 33.69
C GLU A 275 -20.67 -13.71 32.93
N LYS A 276 -19.50 -13.44 33.53
CA LYS A 276 -18.21 -13.79 32.94
C LYS A 276 -17.96 -15.30 32.89
N ILE A 277 -18.39 -16.04 33.91
CA ILE A 277 -18.28 -17.51 33.91
C ILE A 277 -19.22 -18.07 32.85
N ASN A 278 -20.44 -17.55 32.77
CA ASN A 278 -21.43 -17.94 31.76
C ASN A 278 -20.91 -17.70 30.33
N LYS A 279 -20.33 -16.52 30.07
CA LYS A 279 -19.70 -16.22 28.76
C LYS A 279 -18.68 -17.28 28.37
N ASN A 280 -17.73 -17.56 29.25
CA ASN A 280 -16.67 -18.53 28.96
C ASN A 280 -17.21 -19.95 28.81
N LEU A 281 -18.16 -20.34 29.66
CA LEU A 281 -18.80 -21.65 29.59
C LEU A 281 -19.52 -21.85 28.25
N LEU A 282 -20.35 -20.90 27.85
CA LEU A 282 -21.08 -20.97 26.58
C LEU A 282 -20.12 -20.97 25.38
N GLN A 283 -19.06 -20.15 25.42
CA GLN A 283 -18.04 -20.16 24.37
C GLN A 283 -17.31 -21.51 24.29
N MET A 284 -17.01 -22.15 25.43
CA MET A 284 -16.42 -23.49 25.46
C MET A 284 -17.39 -24.54 24.91
N VAL A 285 -18.68 -24.48 25.26
CA VAL A 285 -19.70 -25.40 24.72
C VAL A 285 -19.73 -25.32 23.20
N ILE A 286 -19.75 -24.10 22.64
CA ILE A 286 -19.69 -23.87 21.19
C ILE A 286 -18.44 -24.52 20.58
N LEU A 287 -17.26 -24.23 21.11
CA LEU A 287 -15.99 -24.73 20.56
C LEU A 287 -15.86 -26.26 20.68
N PHE A 288 -16.31 -26.84 21.79
CA PHE A 288 -16.29 -28.30 21.99
C PHE A 288 -17.29 -29.01 21.10
N TYR A 289 -18.43 -28.38 20.83
CA TYR A 289 -19.42 -28.88 19.88
C TYR A 289 -18.86 -28.88 18.46
N GLU A 290 -18.24 -27.77 18.05
CA GLU A 290 -17.61 -27.62 16.74
C GLU A 290 -16.52 -28.67 16.49
N GLU A 291 -15.67 -28.90 17.49
CA GLU A 291 -14.61 -29.92 17.45
C GLU A 291 -15.13 -31.36 17.68
N LYS A 292 -16.44 -31.54 17.89
CA LYS A 292 -17.11 -32.84 18.12
C LYS A 292 -16.60 -33.60 19.35
N ILE A 293 -16.12 -32.90 20.37
CA ILE A 293 -15.62 -33.46 21.63
C ILE A 293 -16.51 -33.18 22.85
N LEU A 294 -17.62 -32.44 22.67
CA LEU A 294 -18.51 -32.01 23.76
C LEU A 294 -19.02 -33.17 24.61
N SER A 295 -19.55 -34.23 24.00
CA SER A 295 -20.16 -35.36 24.71
C SER A 295 -19.18 -36.08 25.63
N ALA A 296 -17.94 -36.29 25.17
CA ALA A 296 -16.88 -36.93 25.96
C ALA A 296 -16.37 -36.07 27.11
N ASN A 297 -16.60 -34.74 27.06
CA ASN A 297 -16.05 -33.77 28.01
C ASN A 297 -17.14 -32.97 28.74
N ARG A 298 -18.38 -33.45 28.74
CA ARG A 298 -19.52 -32.79 29.39
C ARG A 298 -19.28 -32.60 30.89
N ASP A 299 -18.82 -33.65 31.56
CA ASP A 299 -18.42 -33.63 32.98
C ASP A 299 -17.39 -32.55 33.31
N PHE A 300 -16.45 -32.32 32.40
CA PHE A 300 -15.38 -31.34 32.57
C PHE A 300 -15.92 -29.89 32.54
N LEU A 301 -16.93 -29.63 31.71
CA LEU A 301 -17.62 -28.33 31.61
C LEU A 301 -18.62 -28.13 32.76
N GLU A 302 -19.46 -29.13 33.05
CA GLU A 302 -20.57 -29.03 34.02
C GLU A 302 -20.11 -28.96 35.48
N LYS A 303 -19.00 -29.61 35.83
CA LYS A 303 -18.49 -29.61 37.21
C LYS A 303 -17.84 -28.28 37.63
N ASN A 304 -17.84 -27.26 36.75
CA ASN A 304 -17.18 -25.97 36.99
C ASN A 304 -15.71 -26.12 37.43
N VAL A 305 -15.05 -27.24 37.09
CA VAL A 305 -13.69 -27.53 37.55
C VAL A 305 -12.75 -26.47 36.99
N LEU A 306 -12.83 -26.13 35.70
CA LEU A 306 -12.04 -25.03 35.14
C LEU A 306 -12.32 -23.68 35.81
N ALA A 307 -13.60 -23.33 35.99
CA ALA A 307 -14.01 -22.07 36.62
C ALA A 307 -13.56 -21.95 38.07
N LYS A 308 -13.42 -23.06 38.80
CA LYS A 308 -12.95 -23.12 40.20
C LYS A 308 -11.43 -23.28 40.33
N THR A 309 -10.77 -23.98 39.40
CA THR A 309 -9.33 -24.30 39.47
C THR A 309 -8.44 -23.21 38.87
N MET A 310 -8.99 -22.30 38.06
CA MET A 310 -8.25 -21.26 37.33
C MET A 310 -8.69 -19.82 37.71
N THR A 311 -9.31 -19.65 38.88
CA THR A 311 -9.92 -18.40 39.40
C THR A 311 -8.99 -17.18 39.53
N GLY A 312 -7.68 -17.33 39.26
CA GLY A 312 -6.71 -16.23 39.36
C GLY A 312 -6.60 -15.32 38.14
N THR A 313 -7.09 -15.73 36.97
CA THR A 313 -6.89 -14.94 35.72
C THR A 313 -8.15 -14.85 34.89
N VAL A 314 -8.42 -13.61 34.45
CA VAL A 314 -9.43 -13.28 33.45
C VAL A 314 -9.06 -13.99 32.15
N TRP A 315 -9.84 -14.99 31.73
CA TRP A 315 -9.63 -15.67 30.45
C TRP A 315 -9.81 -14.67 29.30
N LYS A 316 -8.76 -14.50 28.49
CA LYS A 316 -8.80 -13.81 27.19
C LYS A 316 -9.35 -14.78 26.14
N ASP A 317 -10.00 -14.27 25.10
CA ASP A 317 -10.60 -15.09 24.03
C ASP A 317 -9.60 -16.08 23.40
N ALA A 318 -8.35 -15.67 23.24
CA ALA A 318 -7.28 -16.53 22.71
C ALA A 318 -6.98 -17.76 23.59
N GLN A 319 -7.13 -17.64 24.92
CA GLN A 319 -6.97 -18.77 25.85
C GLN A 319 -8.16 -19.73 25.73
N VAL A 320 -9.39 -19.20 25.62
CA VAL A 320 -10.61 -20.01 25.50
C VAL A 320 -10.58 -20.84 24.21
N GLN A 321 -10.14 -20.23 23.10
CA GLN A 321 -9.98 -20.90 21.80
C GLN A 321 -9.01 -22.10 21.83
N LEU A 322 -8.06 -22.13 22.77
CA LEU A 322 -7.08 -23.22 22.88
C LEU A 322 -7.57 -24.42 23.70
N ILE A 323 -8.54 -24.23 24.60
CA ILE A 323 -9.00 -25.28 25.52
C ILE A 323 -9.39 -26.58 24.80
N PRO A 324 -10.20 -26.57 23.71
CA PRO A 324 -10.59 -27.81 23.05
C PRO A 324 -9.39 -28.61 22.56
N PHE A 325 -8.39 -27.92 21.99
CA PHE A 325 -7.14 -28.53 21.56
C PHE A 325 -6.37 -29.13 22.74
N LEU A 326 -6.16 -28.36 23.82
CA LEU A 326 -5.40 -28.83 24.98
C LEU A 326 -6.05 -30.05 25.66
N VAL A 327 -7.39 -30.09 25.69
CA VAL A 327 -8.16 -31.23 26.22
C VAL A 327 -8.05 -32.44 25.30
N ARG A 328 -8.18 -32.25 23.98
CA ARG A 328 -8.06 -33.34 22.99
C ARG A 328 -6.70 -34.03 23.04
N GLU A 329 -5.61 -33.25 23.16
CA GLU A 329 -4.24 -33.79 23.26
C GLU A 329 -3.92 -34.38 24.64
N ALA A 330 -4.87 -34.36 25.58
CA ALA A 330 -4.76 -34.90 26.93
C ALA A 330 -3.50 -34.43 27.67
N TYR A 331 -3.22 -33.11 27.63
CA TYR A 331 -2.12 -32.54 28.39
C TYR A 331 -2.37 -32.59 29.91
N SER A 332 -1.29 -32.78 30.68
CA SER A 332 -1.36 -32.74 32.16
C SER A 332 -1.81 -31.35 32.64
N ALA A 333 -2.50 -31.30 33.78
CA ALA A 333 -2.98 -30.05 34.38
C ALA A 333 -1.89 -28.98 34.50
N ASP A 334 -0.68 -29.34 34.93
CA ASP A 334 0.45 -28.39 35.08
C ASP A 334 0.86 -27.76 33.74
N LEU A 335 0.96 -28.56 32.68
CA LEU A 335 1.29 -28.08 31.34
C LEU A 335 0.14 -27.24 30.75
N PHE A 336 -1.10 -27.66 30.97
CA PHE A 336 -2.28 -26.92 30.58
C PHE A 336 -2.27 -25.52 31.21
N GLN A 337 -1.99 -25.43 32.52
CA GLN A 337 -1.86 -24.16 33.25
C GLN A 337 -0.69 -23.32 32.73
N LEU A 338 0.47 -23.94 32.50
CA LEU A 338 1.66 -23.26 31.98
C LEU A 338 1.41 -22.64 30.60
N ILE A 339 0.82 -23.37 29.66
CA ILE A 339 0.53 -22.84 28.32
C ILE A 339 -0.38 -21.61 28.40
N LEU A 340 -1.32 -21.60 29.34
CA LEU A 340 -2.28 -20.52 29.50
C LEU A 340 -1.80 -19.39 30.42
N SER A 341 -0.69 -19.54 31.14
CA SER A 341 -0.28 -18.57 32.16
C SER A 341 0.26 -17.26 31.59
N GLU A 342 0.96 -17.31 30.46
CA GLU A 342 1.66 -16.17 29.85
C GLU A 342 1.17 -15.85 28.45
N GLU A 343 1.17 -14.56 28.10
CA GLU A 343 0.71 -14.08 26.79
C GLU A 343 1.50 -14.65 25.62
N ALA A 344 2.82 -14.73 25.76
CA ALA A 344 3.68 -15.28 24.75
C ALA A 344 3.37 -16.77 24.46
N TYR A 345 2.96 -17.53 25.48
CA TYR A 345 2.75 -18.97 25.37
C TYR A 345 1.43 -19.29 24.66
N TYR A 346 0.29 -18.80 25.17
CA TYR A 346 -0.99 -19.12 24.57
C TYR A 346 -1.11 -18.51 23.16
N ARG A 347 -0.53 -17.34 22.87
CA ARG A 347 -0.54 -16.79 21.52
C ARG A 347 0.28 -17.63 20.54
N SER A 348 1.47 -18.05 20.95
CA SER A 348 2.34 -18.88 20.12
C SER A 348 1.75 -20.27 19.87
N VAL A 349 1.21 -20.91 20.91
CA VAL A 349 0.54 -22.22 20.76
C VAL A 349 -0.67 -22.11 19.86
N ARG A 350 -1.48 -21.04 19.97
CA ARG A 350 -2.61 -20.83 19.06
C ARG A 350 -2.17 -20.71 17.61
N LEU A 351 -1.10 -19.96 17.33
CA LEU A 351 -0.54 -19.86 15.98
C LEU A 351 0.02 -21.21 15.50
N LEU A 352 0.69 -21.98 16.36
CA LEU A 352 1.19 -23.31 16.03
C LEU A 352 0.06 -24.29 15.69
N VAL A 353 -1.06 -24.25 16.42
CA VAL A 353 -2.27 -25.03 16.10
C VAL A 353 -2.81 -24.65 14.72
N GLN A 354 -2.90 -23.36 14.41
CA GLN A 354 -3.33 -22.89 13.09
C GLN A 354 -2.38 -23.30 11.95
N LEU A 355 -1.08 -23.41 12.25
CA LEU A 355 -0.06 -23.86 11.30
C LEU A 355 0.01 -25.40 11.21
N GLY A 356 -0.65 -26.15 12.10
CA GLY A 356 -0.60 -27.60 12.17
C GLY A 356 0.65 -28.18 12.86
N TYR A 357 1.40 -27.39 13.63
CA TYR A 357 2.66 -27.80 14.26
C TYR A 357 2.52 -28.03 15.77
N THR A 358 1.91 -29.16 16.14
CA THR A 358 1.50 -29.42 17.52
C THR A 358 2.14 -30.62 18.21
N GLU A 359 2.83 -31.50 17.46
CA GLU A 359 3.29 -32.82 17.95
C GLU A 359 4.21 -32.73 19.18
N ASP A 360 5.19 -31.83 19.16
CA ASP A 360 6.26 -31.77 20.17
C ASP A 360 6.06 -30.71 21.26
N ILE A 361 4.89 -30.06 21.31
CA ILE A 361 4.61 -28.97 22.26
C ILE A 361 4.91 -29.41 23.71
N ARG A 362 4.52 -30.64 24.08
CA ARG A 362 4.75 -31.19 25.42
C ARG A 362 6.23 -31.22 25.80
N GLU A 363 7.10 -31.58 24.87
CA GLU A 363 8.53 -31.67 25.11
C GLU A 363 9.17 -30.29 25.12
N PHE A 364 8.77 -29.41 24.22
CA PHE A 364 9.32 -28.06 24.13
C PHE A 364 9.03 -27.21 25.37
N PHE A 365 7.83 -27.30 25.96
CA PHE A 365 7.50 -26.56 27.19
C PHE A 365 8.25 -27.07 28.44
N ARG A 366 8.85 -28.27 28.39
CA ARG A 366 9.77 -28.74 29.45
C ARG A 366 11.15 -28.11 29.35
N ASN A 367 11.48 -27.48 28.22
CA ASN A 367 12.77 -26.84 28.00
C ASN A 367 12.67 -25.32 28.25
N PRO A 368 13.31 -24.79 29.32
CA PRO A 368 13.26 -23.36 29.64
C PRO A 368 13.78 -22.45 28.52
N ASP A 369 14.71 -22.93 27.69
CA ASP A 369 15.26 -22.14 26.58
C ASP A 369 14.23 -21.98 25.45
N LYS A 370 13.44 -23.02 25.15
CA LYS A 370 12.33 -22.96 24.18
C LYS A 370 11.24 -22.00 24.65
N CYS A 371 10.95 -21.93 25.95
CA CYS A 371 10.00 -20.96 26.51
C CYS A 371 10.50 -19.51 26.33
N LYS A 372 11.78 -19.24 26.62
CA LYS A 372 12.39 -17.92 26.36
C LYS A 372 12.39 -17.54 24.89
N GLU A 373 12.51 -18.51 23.98
CA GLU A 373 12.37 -18.27 22.55
C GLU A 373 10.96 -17.83 22.18
N LEU A 374 9.90 -18.42 22.77
CA LEU A 374 8.52 -17.96 22.56
C LEU A 374 8.30 -16.53 23.06
N GLU A 375 8.86 -16.17 24.22
CA GLU A 375 8.81 -14.79 24.73
C GLU A 375 9.47 -13.79 23.77
N TYR A 376 10.57 -14.18 23.12
CA TYR A 376 11.22 -13.36 22.10
C TYR A 376 10.36 -13.27 20.83
N ILE A 377 9.84 -14.39 20.35
CA ILE A 377 9.03 -14.47 19.13
C ILE A 377 7.74 -13.66 19.28
N ASP A 378 7.09 -13.68 20.44
CA ASP A 378 5.84 -12.94 20.65
C ASP A 378 6.03 -11.42 20.61
N ARG A 379 7.23 -10.91 20.93
CA ARG A 379 7.55 -9.47 20.84
C ARG A 379 7.75 -8.97 19.42
N LEU A 380 7.79 -9.85 18.42
CA LEU A 380 7.91 -9.46 17.01
C LEU A 380 6.61 -8.82 16.52
N GLU A 381 6.73 -7.65 15.88
CA GLU A 381 5.59 -6.90 15.33
C GLU A 381 5.05 -7.52 14.04
N ASP A 382 5.93 -7.93 13.12
CA ASP A 382 5.54 -8.51 11.84
C ASP A 382 4.97 -9.94 12.00
N GLY A 383 3.71 -10.12 11.61
CA GLY A 383 2.99 -11.38 11.75
C GLY A 383 3.58 -12.53 10.93
N ASN A 384 4.13 -12.25 9.74
CA ASN A 384 4.74 -13.27 8.89
C ASN A 384 6.09 -13.73 9.45
N THR A 385 6.90 -12.81 9.95
CA THR A 385 8.16 -13.13 10.63
C THR A 385 7.91 -13.93 11.90
N LYS A 386 6.86 -13.59 12.67
CA LYS A 386 6.43 -14.38 13.84
C LYS A 386 6.07 -15.81 13.44
N LYS A 387 5.24 -16.01 12.42
CA LYS A 387 4.90 -17.33 11.87
C LYS A 387 6.15 -18.11 11.43
N LEU A 388 7.04 -17.48 10.68
CA LEU A 388 8.29 -18.12 10.23
C LEU A 388 9.15 -18.59 11.42
N CYS A 389 9.30 -17.75 12.44
CA CYS A 389 10.04 -18.13 13.64
C CYS A 389 9.37 -19.29 14.39
N LEU A 390 8.04 -19.33 14.47
CA LEU A 390 7.30 -20.44 15.08
C LEU A 390 7.47 -21.76 14.29
N ILE A 391 7.52 -21.70 12.96
CA ILE A 391 7.83 -22.87 12.11
C ILE A 391 9.20 -23.43 12.49
N PHE A 392 10.22 -22.57 12.60
CA PHE A 392 11.55 -23.00 13.02
C PHE A 392 11.58 -23.47 14.47
N TRP A 393 10.80 -22.85 15.35
CA TRP A 393 10.68 -23.28 16.75
C TRP A 393 10.12 -24.69 16.85
N ALA A 394 9.14 -25.04 16.01
CA ALA A 394 8.55 -26.37 15.99
C ALA A 394 9.42 -27.42 15.28
N LYS A 395 10.05 -27.07 14.15
CA LYS A 395 10.73 -28.04 13.27
C LYS A 395 12.25 -28.07 13.39
N SER A 396 12.85 -27.20 14.21
CA SER A 396 14.31 -27.04 14.30
C SER A 396 14.78 -26.72 15.71
N ASP A 397 16.05 -27.05 15.97
CA ASP A 397 16.78 -26.67 17.18
C ASP A 397 17.61 -25.41 16.94
N LEU A 398 16.91 -24.30 16.69
CA LEU A 398 17.57 -22.99 16.65
C LEU A 398 17.83 -22.47 18.05
N LYS A 399 18.87 -21.65 18.19
CA LYS A 399 19.09 -20.86 19.41
C LYS A 399 18.63 -19.44 19.20
N LEU A 400 18.40 -18.69 20.28
CA LEU A 400 18.01 -17.26 20.23
C LEU A 400 18.84 -16.40 19.26
N LYS A 401 20.15 -16.64 19.16
CA LYS A 401 21.05 -15.93 18.22
C LYS A 401 20.70 -16.17 16.74
N ASP A 402 20.17 -17.35 16.41
CA ASP A 402 19.83 -17.72 15.04
C ASP A 402 18.49 -17.10 14.65
N TYR A 403 17.52 -17.00 15.58
CA TYR A 403 16.29 -16.23 15.35
C TYR A 403 16.59 -14.75 15.07
N LYS A 404 17.51 -14.13 15.80
CA LYS A 404 17.93 -12.74 15.51
C LYS A 404 18.43 -12.57 14.07
N LYS A 405 19.22 -13.52 13.56
CA LYS A 405 19.68 -13.51 12.16
C LYS A 405 18.54 -13.69 11.17
N ILE A 406 17.55 -14.54 11.48
CA ILE A 406 16.36 -14.71 10.65
C ILE A 406 15.58 -13.39 10.59
N VAL A 407 15.35 -12.75 11.74
CA VAL A 407 14.65 -11.46 11.82
C VAL A 407 15.42 -10.36 11.08
N GLU A 408 16.74 -10.29 11.23
CA GLU A 408 17.58 -9.37 10.45
C GLU A 408 17.42 -9.60 8.93
N ALA A 409 17.36 -10.87 8.49
CA ALA A 409 17.14 -11.21 7.10
C ALA A 409 15.72 -10.83 6.62
N THR A 410 14.68 -11.02 7.43
CA THR A 410 13.30 -10.61 7.04
C THR A 410 13.14 -9.09 7.01
N ILE A 411 13.87 -8.34 7.84
CA ILE A 411 13.95 -6.88 7.75
C ILE A 411 14.66 -6.45 6.46
N ALA A 412 15.78 -7.08 6.12
CA ALA A 412 16.51 -6.79 4.88
C ALA A 412 15.71 -7.15 3.62
N TYR A 413 14.88 -8.20 3.70
CA TYR A 413 14.11 -8.74 2.59
C TYR A 413 12.63 -8.93 3.00
N PRO A 414 11.78 -7.89 2.87
CA PRO A 414 10.42 -7.91 3.42
C PRO A 414 9.51 -9.03 2.89
N LEU A 415 9.74 -9.50 1.67
CA LEU A 415 8.96 -10.58 1.06
C LEU A 415 9.36 -11.99 1.55
N LEU A 416 10.47 -12.11 2.27
CA LEU A 416 11.08 -13.38 2.65
C LEU A 416 10.16 -14.19 3.57
N ALA A 417 9.67 -13.57 4.64
CA ALA A 417 8.92 -14.27 5.68
C ALA A 417 7.67 -14.95 5.11
N GLU A 418 6.85 -14.18 4.38
CA GLU A 418 5.64 -14.69 3.75
C GLU A 418 5.94 -15.80 2.72
N THR A 419 6.99 -15.61 1.92
CA THR A 419 7.42 -16.62 0.92
C THR A 419 7.73 -17.95 1.61
N LEU A 420 8.53 -17.92 2.67
CA LEU A 420 8.99 -19.14 3.32
C LEU A 420 7.88 -19.83 4.11
N VAL A 421 7.01 -19.07 4.77
CA VAL A 421 5.80 -19.62 5.41
C VAL A 421 4.95 -20.35 4.38
N ALA A 422 4.71 -19.76 3.21
CA ALA A 422 3.90 -20.37 2.17
C ALA A 422 4.56 -21.62 1.54
N LEU A 423 5.88 -21.60 1.34
CA LEU A 423 6.61 -22.77 0.82
C LEU A 423 6.58 -23.95 1.80
N ASP A 424 6.67 -23.68 3.10
CA ASP A 424 6.58 -24.70 4.16
C ASP A 424 5.16 -25.27 4.26
N GLN A 425 4.13 -24.41 4.30
CA GLN A 425 2.72 -24.84 4.40
C GLN A 425 2.23 -25.65 3.19
N ARG A 426 2.85 -25.46 2.02
CA ARG A 426 2.57 -26.26 0.82
C ARG A 426 3.42 -27.53 0.72
N GLU A 427 4.22 -27.83 1.74
CA GLU A 427 5.16 -28.96 1.79
C GLU A 427 6.13 -29.02 0.59
N ILE A 428 6.45 -27.86 0.00
CA ILE A 428 7.29 -27.80 -1.21
C ILE A 428 8.77 -28.03 -0.85
N ILE A 429 9.19 -27.66 0.36
CA ILE A 429 10.60 -27.66 0.78
C ILE A 429 10.77 -28.21 2.21
N PRO A 430 11.73 -29.15 2.46
CA PRO A 430 12.05 -29.60 3.82
C PRO A 430 12.65 -28.51 4.71
N ILE A 431 12.47 -28.59 6.03
CA ILE A 431 12.94 -27.57 7.00
C ILE A 431 14.46 -27.27 6.91
N LYS A 432 15.29 -28.28 6.68
CA LYS A 432 16.76 -28.10 6.52
C LYS A 432 17.08 -27.20 5.32
N SER A 433 16.33 -27.36 4.23
CA SER A 433 16.46 -26.54 3.03
C SER A 433 15.89 -25.14 3.27
N LEU A 434 14.82 -25.01 4.07
CA LEU A 434 14.24 -23.72 4.44
C LEU A 434 15.22 -22.87 5.28
N LYS A 435 15.93 -23.48 6.24
CA LYS A 435 17.00 -22.81 6.99
C LYS A 435 18.13 -22.33 6.08
N LYS A 436 18.55 -23.16 5.12
CA LYS A 436 19.57 -22.77 4.14
C LYS A 436 19.09 -21.60 3.29
N LEU A 437 17.83 -21.63 2.85
CA LEU A 437 17.21 -20.62 2.00
C LEU A 437 17.13 -19.25 2.69
N VAL A 438 16.78 -19.19 3.98
CA VAL A 438 16.83 -17.91 4.74
C VAL A 438 18.21 -17.27 4.67
N MET A 439 19.25 -18.09 4.76
CA MET A 439 20.65 -17.62 4.82
C MET A 439 21.29 -17.43 3.43
N ASP A 440 20.53 -17.65 2.35
CA ASP A 440 20.97 -17.48 0.97
C ASP A 440 20.16 -16.37 0.29
N PRO A 441 20.65 -15.10 0.32
CA PRO A 441 20.00 -13.97 -0.32
C PRO A 441 19.64 -14.19 -1.79
N PHE A 442 20.50 -14.88 -2.51
CA PHE A 442 20.28 -15.12 -3.93
C PHE A 442 19.13 -16.08 -4.15
N GLU A 443 19.16 -17.25 -3.51
CA GLU A 443 18.12 -18.27 -3.69
C GLU A 443 16.76 -17.77 -3.18
N HIS A 444 16.70 -17.12 -2.01
CA HIS A 444 15.40 -16.72 -1.47
C HIS A 444 14.76 -15.57 -2.23
N GLN A 445 15.53 -14.61 -2.76
CA GLN A 445 14.94 -13.53 -3.54
C GLN A 445 14.34 -14.06 -4.85
N GLN A 446 14.99 -15.03 -5.47
CA GLN A 446 14.41 -15.71 -6.64
C GLN A 446 13.08 -16.38 -6.29
N GLN A 447 13.01 -17.09 -5.15
CA GLN A 447 11.77 -17.72 -4.71
C GLN A 447 10.69 -16.70 -4.37
N SER A 448 11.05 -15.61 -3.68
CA SER A 448 10.12 -14.52 -3.36
C SER A 448 9.55 -13.90 -4.61
N ILE A 449 10.38 -13.63 -5.63
CA ILE A 449 9.89 -13.08 -6.89
C ILE A 449 8.94 -14.07 -7.59
N LEU A 450 9.30 -15.35 -7.65
CA LEU A 450 8.47 -16.38 -8.28
C LEU A 450 7.14 -16.57 -7.56
N TYR A 451 7.13 -16.51 -6.23
CA TYR A 451 5.92 -16.66 -5.42
C TYR A 451 4.99 -15.45 -5.60
N HIS A 452 5.49 -14.25 -5.33
CA HIS A 452 4.69 -13.01 -5.24
C HIS A 452 4.21 -12.46 -6.59
N PHE A 453 4.91 -12.79 -7.67
CA PHE A 453 4.65 -12.26 -9.01
C PHE A 453 4.39 -13.37 -10.05
N SER A 454 4.07 -14.59 -9.60
CA SER A 454 3.78 -15.75 -10.47
C SER A 454 2.73 -15.44 -11.56
N ALA A 455 1.63 -14.77 -11.19
CA ALA A 455 0.55 -14.44 -12.10
C ALA A 455 1.00 -13.49 -13.23
N GLN A 456 1.77 -12.46 -12.89
CA GLN A 456 2.29 -11.46 -13.84
C GLN A 456 3.37 -12.06 -14.76
N LEU A 457 4.10 -13.06 -14.26
CA LEU A 457 5.17 -13.72 -14.98
C LEU A 457 4.70 -14.93 -15.81
N ALA A 458 3.45 -15.40 -15.66
CA ALA A 458 2.96 -16.64 -16.28
C ALA A 458 3.18 -16.76 -17.80
N GLN A 459 3.23 -15.64 -18.53
CA GLN A 459 3.46 -15.60 -19.98
C GLN A 459 4.95 -15.60 -20.39
N SER A 460 5.87 -15.51 -19.44
CA SER A 460 7.33 -15.47 -19.69
C SER A 460 7.93 -16.88 -19.70
N GLY A 461 8.40 -17.36 -20.86
CA GLY A 461 8.85 -18.74 -21.05
C GLY A 461 10.16 -19.15 -20.35
N SER A 462 10.96 -18.22 -19.79
CA SER A 462 12.28 -18.53 -19.21
C SER A 462 12.64 -17.80 -17.90
N ILE A 463 11.64 -17.50 -17.06
CA ILE A 463 11.81 -16.67 -15.85
C ILE A 463 12.97 -17.13 -14.96
N LYS A 464 13.02 -18.44 -14.65
CA LYS A 464 14.07 -19.00 -13.78
C LYS A 464 15.47 -18.83 -14.36
N ALA A 465 15.62 -18.93 -15.68
CA ALA A 465 16.92 -18.74 -16.32
C ALA A 465 17.33 -17.27 -16.33
N ASP A 466 16.37 -16.35 -16.48
CA ASP A 466 16.65 -14.92 -16.46
C ASP A 466 16.96 -14.41 -15.05
N LEU A 467 16.25 -14.88 -14.01
CA LEU A 467 16.57 -14.59 -12.61
C LEU A 467 17.98 -15.05 -12.22
N LYS A 468 18.47 -16.16 -12.77
CA LYS A 468 19.84 -16.65 -12.52
C LYS A 468 20.94 -15.75 -13.09
N LYS A 469 20.60 -14.87 -14.04
CA LYS A 469 21.56 -13.93 -14.65
C LYS A 469 21.74 -12.66 -13.82
N LEU A 470 20.84 -12.38 -12.87
CA LEU A 470 20.88 -11.19 -12.02
C LEU A 470 21.62 -11.50 -10.73
N ASN A 471 22.38 -10.54 -10.19
CA ASN A 471 23.00 -10.69 -8.87
C ASN A 471 22.02 -10.32 -7.72
N VAL A 472 22.44 -10.46 -6.46
CA VAL A 472 21.60 -10.19 -5.27
C VAL A 472 21.08 -8.75 -5.22
N GLU A 473 21.91 -7.77 -5.58
CA GLU A 473 21.51 -6.37 -5.63
C GLU A 473 20.44 -6.15 -6.71
N GLU A 474 20.67 -6.68 -7.91
CA GLU A 474 19.74 -6.55 -9.04
C GLU A 474 18.41 -7.27 -8.79
N LEU A 475 18.41 -8.39 -8.05
CA LEU A 475 17.20 -9.09 -7.61
C LEU A 475 16.43 -8.27 -6.56
N ALA A 476 17.12 -7.58 -5.65
CA ALA A 476 16.49 -6.66 -4.71
C ALA A 476 15.85 -5.47 -5.45
N GLU A 477 16.56 -4.86 -6.40
CA GLU A 477 16.02 -3.78 -7.25
C GLU A 477 14.82 -4.26 -8.08
N LEU A 478 14.90 -5.47 -8.64
CA LEU A 478 13.81 -6.09 -9.38
C LEU A 478 12.56 -6.28 -8.51
N SER A 479 12.73 -6.76 -7.29
CA SER A 479 11.62 -6.95 -6.34
C SER A 479 10.92 -5.62 -6.04
N LYS A 480 11.69 -4.55 -5.80
CA LYS A 480 11.15 -3.20 -5.59
C LYS A 480 10.40 -2.71 -6.84
N ALA A 481 10.98 -2.88 -8.02
CA ALA A 481 10.36 -2.49 -9.28
C ALA A 481 9.03 -3.23 -9.54
N PHE A 482 9.00 -4.55 -9.29
CA PHE A 482 7.80 -5.37 -9.43
C PHE A 482 6.71 -4.96 -8.43
N PHE A 483 7.06 -4.58 -7.21
CA PHE A 483 6.10 -4.07 -6.24
C PHE A 483 5.39 -2.81 -6.75
N VAL A 484 6.15 -1.86 -7.30
CA VAL A 484 5.56 -0.63 -7.91
C VAL A 484 4.62 -0.98 -9.06
N LEU A 485 5.05 -1.87 -9.95
CA LEU A 485 4.21 -2.31 -11.07
C LEU A 485 2.91 -2.97 -10.58
N LYS A 486 2.98 -3.81 -9.54
CA LYS A 486 1.82 -4.51 -8.97
C LYS A 486 0.83 -3.53 -8.35
N LYS A 487 1.31 -2.54 -7.60
CA LYS A 487 0.50 -1.49 -6.97
C LYS A 487 -0.26 -0.63 -7.98
N THR A 488 0.30 -0.42 -9.16
CA THR A 488 -0.37 0.35 -10.23
C THR A 488 -1.39 -0.45 -11.04
N GLY A 489 -1.53 -1.76 -10.80
CA GLY A 489 -2.49 -2.58 -11.52
C GLY A 489 -2.22 -2.73 -13.02
N ILE A 490 -1.08 -2.25 -13.53
CA ILE A 490 -0.74 -2.28 -14.96
C ILE A 490 -0.66 -3.75 -15.41
N PRO A 491 -1.58 -4.22 -16.29
CA PRO A 491 -1.67 -5.63 -16.67
C PRO A 491 -0.61 -6.06 -17.68
N ALA A 492 0.28 -5.15 -18.08
CA ALA A 492 1.26 -5.40 -19.13
C ALA A 492 2.37 -6.36 -18.66
N GLY A 493 2.18 -7.66 -18.85
CA GLY A 493 3.21 -8.70 -18.63
C GLY A 493 4.56 -8.35 -19.30
N ASN A 494 4.52 -7.60 -20.40
CA ASN A 494 5.71 -7.07 -21.08
C ASN A 494 6.61 -6.23 -20.16
N LEU A 495 6.07 -5.35 -19.31
CA LEU A 495 6.88 -4.50 -18.41
C LEU A 495 7.67 -5.33 -17.41
N TYR A 496 7.04 -6.36 -16.84
CA TYR A 496 7.71 -7.32 -15.96
C TYR A 496 8.81 -8.08 -16.71
N THR A 497 8.53 -8.57 -17.92
CA THR A 497 9.54 -9.23 -18.76
C THR A 497 10.71 -8.32 -19.12
N TRP A 498 10.47 -7.03 -19.38
CA TRP A 498 11.52 -6.06 -19.67
C TRP A 498 12.38 -5.75 -18.46
N ALA A 499 11.77 -5.53 -17.29
CA ALA A 499 12.49 -5.29 -16.05
C ALA A 499 13.30 -6.53 -15.61
N LEU A 500 12.91 -7.74 -16.03
CA LEU A 500 13.64 -8.98 -15.75
C LEU A 500 14.93 -9.14 -16.58
N LYS A 501 15.05 -8.47 -17.74
CA LYS A 501 16.21 -8.65 -18.63
C LYS A 501 17.52 -8.25 -17.94
N ASN A 502 18.55 -9.08 -18.10
CA ASN A 502 19.93 -8.71 -17.73
C ASN A 502 20.59 -7.90 -18.86
N ASN A 503 20.13 -6.66 -19.06
CA ASN A 503 20.72 -5.72 -19.99
C ASN A 503 20.51 -4.27 -19.51
N LYS A 504 21.08 -3.29 -20.24
CA LYS A 504 20.98 -1.86 -19.90
C LYS A 504 19.54 -1.36 -19.72
N GLN A 505 18.61 -1.84 -20.55
CA GLN A 505 17.19 -1.48 -20.49
C GLN A 505 16.51 -2.00 -19.22
N GLY A 506 16.72 -3.27 -18.88
CA GLY A 506 16.21 -3.86 -17.64
C GLY A 506 16.77 -3.16 -16.42
N GLN A 507 18.07 -2.82 -16.42
CA GLN A 507 18.71 -2.03 -15.37
C GLN A 507 18.06 -0.64 -15.20
N LEU A 508 17.78 0.10 -16.29
CA LEU A 508 17.10 1.40 -16.18
C LEU A 508 15.68 1.26 -15.62
N LEU A 509 14.93 0.23 -16.02
CA LEU A 509 13.60 0.00 -15.44
C LEU A 509 13.69 -0.26 -13.92
N ARG A 510 14.60 -1.13 -13.50
CA ARG A 510 14.85 -1.43 -12.09
C ARG A 510 15.28 -0.20 -11.27
N LEU A 511 16.04 0.70 -11.90
CA LEU A 511 16.49 1.96 -11.29
C LEU A 511 15.37 3.00 -11.16
N PHE A 512 14.54 3.18 -12.19
CA PHE A 512 13.55 4.27 -12.23
C PHE A 512 12.20 3.90 -11.60
N LEU A 513 11.73 2.67 -11.73
CA LEU A 513 10.41 2.26 -11.24
C LEU A 513 10.22 2.51 -9.74
N PRO A 514 11.17 2.16 -8.85
CA PRO A 514 11.04 2.43 -7.41
C PRO A 514 10.84 3.92 -7.07
N HIS A 515 11.42 4.84 -7.86
CA HIS A 515 11.26 6.28 -7.64
C HIS A 515 9.83 6.77 -7.93
N LEU A 516 9.05 6.02 -8.73
CA LEU A 516 7.67 6.38 -9.06
C LEU A 516 6.67 5.99 -7.96
N ASP A 517 7.04 5.14 -7.00
CA ASP A 517 6.15 4.77 -5.88
C ASP A 517 5.79 5.97 -5.00
N LYS A 518 6.70 6.96 -4.92
CA LYS A 518 6.54 8.24 -4.21
C LYS A 518 5.48 9.17 -4.82
N VAL A 519 4.95 8.85 -6.00
CA VAL A 519 3.91 9.66 -6.65
C VAL A 519 2.55 9.21 -6.10
N ASP A 520 1.93 10.02 -5.25
CA ASP A 520 0.69 9.65 -4.54
C ASP A 520 -0.48 9.41 -5.49
N ASN A 521 -0.60 10.22 -6.54
CA ASN A 521 -1.65 10.07 -7.55
C ASN A 521 -1.39 8.85 -8.44
N VAL A 522 -2.27 7.84 -8.34
CA VAL A 522 -2.16 6.57 -9.08
C VAL A 522 -2.17 6.78 -10.60
N SER A 523 -3.05 7.63 -11.12
CA SER A 523 -3.15 7.93 -12.56
C SER A 523 -1.89 8.64 -13.08
N HIS A 524 -1.31 9.55 -12.29
CA HIS A 524 -0.03 10.18 -12.62
C HIS A 524 1.09 9.14 -12.62
N ARG A 525 1.13 8.25 -11.62
CA ARG A 525 2.12 7.18 -11.55
C ARG A 525 2.05 6.26 -12.76
N GLU A 526 0.84 5.84 -13.16
CA GLU A 526 0.63 5.01 -14.35
C GLU A 526 1.12 5.72 -15.63
N ALA A 527 0.74 6.99 -15.82
CA ALA A 527 1.19 7.78 -16.96
C ALA A 527 2.72 7.88 -17.02
N LEU A 528 3.38 8.11 -15.89
CA LEU A 528 4.84 8.17 -15.79
C LEU A 528 5.51 6.82 -16.09
N ILE A 529 4.93 5.70 -15.65
CA ILE A 529 5.43 4.36 -15.99
C ILE A 529 5.33 4.13 -17.51
N ASN A 530 4.22 4.51 -18.15
CA ASN A 530 4.04 4.39 -19.60
C ASN A 530 5.03 5.28 -20.38
N ILE A 531 5.29 6.49 -19.90
CA ILE A 531 6.31 7.39 -20.47
C ILE A 531 7.71 6.78 -20.32
N LEU A 532 8.05 6.23 -19.14
CA LEU A 532 9.31 5.53 -18.91
C LEU A 532 9.45 4.34 -19.87
N TYR A 533 8.42 3.52 -19.98
CA TYR A 533 8.39 2.35 -20.85
C TYR A 533 8.60 2.71 -22.33
N THR A 534 7.95 3.78 -22.79
CA THR A 534 8.14 4.32 -24.14
C THR A 534 9.60 4.70 -24.38
N GLY A 535 10.24 5.33 -23.39
CA GLY A 535 11.68 5.66 -23.44
C GLY A 535 12.57 4.43 -23.49
N ILE A 536 12.25 3.40 -22.72
CA ILE A 536 13.00 2.12 -22.70
C ILE A 536 12.90 1.40 -24.04
N GLN A 537 11.70 1.35 -24.64
CA GLN A 537 11.45 0.60 -25.85
C GLN A 537 11.96 1.32 -27.11
N TYR A 538 11.80 2.65 -27.17
CA TYR A 538 12.01 3.42 -28.41
C TYR A 538 13.04 4.55 -28.27
N GLY A 539 13.60 4.74 -27.09
CA GLY A 539 14.60 5.76 -26.80
C GLY A 539 14.04 7.13 -26.40
N PRO A 540 14.93 8.05 -25.99
CA PRO A 540 14.51 9.31 -25.36
C PRO A 540 13.74 10.24 -26.30
N VAL A 541 14.04 10.24 -27.60
CA VAL A 541 13.35 11.11 -28.57
C VAL A 541 11.85 10.80 -28.63
N ARG A 542 11.47 9.52 -28.63
CA ARG A 542 10.05 9.13 -28.68
C ARG A 542 9.34 9.39 -27.35
N GLN A 543 10.04 9.19 -26.23
CA GLN A 543 9.56 9.60 -24.90
C GLN A 543 9.32 11.11 -24.82
N GLY A 544 10.23 11.93 -25.33
CA GLY A 544 10.09 13.39 -25.32
C GLY A 544 8.86 13.88 -26.10
N ARG A 545 8.44 13.15 -27.15
CA ARG A 545 7.24 13.47 -27.95
C ARG A 545 5.93 13.23 -27.21
N SER A 546 5.87 12.40 -26.17
CA SER A 546 4.65 12.19 -25.39
C SER A 546 4.41 13.26 -24.33
N ILE A 547 5.42 14.07 -24.00
CA ILE A 547 5.34 15.08 -22.92
C ILE A 547 4.48 16.30 -23.29
N PRO A 548 4.59 16.90 -24.49
CA PRO A 548 3.82 18.09 -24.85
C PRO A 548 2.31 17.88 -24.91
N VAL A 549 1.85 16.62 -24.98
CA VAL A 549 0.43 16.26 -25.05
C VAL A 549 -0.21 16.22 -23.65
N ILE A 550 0.59 16.29 -22.58
CA ILE A 550 0.10 16.26 -21.20
C ILE A 550 -0.52 17.62 -20.84
N THR A 551 -1.80 17.61 -20.51
CA THR A 551 -2.58 18.81 -20.13
C THR A 551 -2.51 19.12 -18.64
N ASP A 552 -2.36 18.10 -17.79
CA ASP A 552 -2.21 18.24 -16.33
C ASP A 552 -0.84 18.86 -15.99
N SER A 553 -0.85 19.99 -15.30
CA SER A 553 0.36 20.76 -14.99
C SER A 553 1.29 20.06 -13.99
N ALA A 554 0.76 19.33 -13.01
CA ALA A 554 1.54 18.60 -12.03
C ALA A 554 2.22 17.38 -12.67
N LEU A 555 1.46 16.61 -13.47
CA LEU A 555 2.00 15.50 -14.23
C LEU A 555 3.04 15.97 -15.26
N LEU A 556 2.82 17.11 -15.91
CA LEU A 556 3.77 17.67 -16.88
C LEU A 556 5.13 17.98 -16.24
N VAL A 557 5.14 18.52 -15.02
CA VAL A 557 6.38 18.78 -14.27
C VAL A 557 7.10 17.47 -13.94
N LEU A 558 6.37 16.47 -13.45
CA LEU A 558 6.92 15.14 -13.14
C LEU A 558 7.46 14.44 -14.40
N ALA A 559 6.74 14.53 -15.53
CA ALA A 559 7.13 13.92 -16.79
C ALA A 559 8.39 14.58 -17.39
N LYS A 560 8.50 15.91 -17.33
CA LYS A 560 9.72 16.63 -17.74
C LYS A 560 10.91 16.22 -16.89
N ASN A 561 10.74 16.17 -15.57
CA ASN A 561 11.79 15.73 -14.65
C ASN A 561 12.22 14.28 -14.93
N LEU A 562 11.26 13.36 -15.10
CA LEU A 562 11.53 11.97 -15.45
C LEU A 562 12.31 11.86 -16.77
N HIS A 563 11.91 12.60 -17.79
CA HIS A 563 12.56 12.59 -19.10
C HIS A 563 14.00 13.09 -19.05
N GLU A 564 14.26 14.19 -18.34
CA GLU A 564 15.59 14.73 -18.14
C GLU A 564 16.52 13.70 -17.48
N ARG A 565 16.05 13.10 -16.38
CA ARG A 565 16.79 12.05 -15.67
C ARG A 565 17.03 10.84 -16.56
N PHE A 566 16.02 10.42 -17.31
CA PHE A 566 16.12 9.26 -18.21
C PHE A 566 17.16 9.47 -19.32
N ILE A 567 17.17 10.64 -19.97
CA ILE A 567 18.19 10.96 -20.99
C ILE A 567 19.60 10.87 -20.40
N CYS A 568 19.82 11.50 -19.24
CA CYS A 568 21.14 11.54 -18.63
C CYS A 568 21.61 10.15 -18.19
N ALA A 569 20.75 9.39 -17.50
CA ALA A 569 21.08 8.03 -17.06
C ALA A 569 21.35 7.09 -18.23
N LYS A 570 20.54 7.19 -19.30
CA LYS A 570 20.78 6.41 -20.52
C LYS A 570 22.11 6.80 -21.17
N GLN A 571 22.44 8.09 -21.22
CA GLN A 571 23.71 8.56 -21.78
C GLN A 571 24.90 8.03 -20.98
N MET A 572 24.82 8.04 -19.64
CA MET A 572 25.87 7.44 -18.80
C MET A 572 26.03 5.94 -19.06
N GLN A 573 24.92 5.21 -19.21
CA GLN A 573 24.98 3.80 -19.58
C GLN A 573 25.57 3.57 -20.99
N ASP A 574 25.17 4.35 -21.99
CA ASP A 574 25.67 4.22 -23.37
C ASP A 574 27.17 4.49 -23.44
N LEU A 575 27.67 5.39 -22.60
CA LEU A 575 29.08 5.68 -22.42
C LEU A 575 29.79 4.71 -21.48
N ASN A 576 29.14 3.65 -20.97
CA ASN A 576 29.72 2.64 -20.08
C ASN A 576 30.35 3.23 -18.80
N PHE A 577 29.64 4.14 -18.14
CA PHE A 577 29.98 4.57 -16.77
C PHE A 577 29.58 3.53 -15.72
N GLU A 578 30.19 3.63 -14.53
CA GLU A 578 29.87 2.81 -13.37
C GLU A 578 28.44 3.06 -12.86
N LYS A 579 27.89 2.09 -12.11
CA LYS A 579 26.47 2.09 -11.70
C LYS A 579 26.13 3.29 -10.82
N GLU A 580 27.07 3.73 -10.00
CA GLU A 580 26.96 4.85 -9.06
C GLU A 580 26.70 6.17 -9.79
N ILE A 581 27.43 6.41 -10.89
CA ILE A 581 27.26 7.61 -11.72
C ILE A 581 25.91 7.57 -12.43
N VAL A 582 25.52 6.40 -12.97
CA VAL A 582 24.20 6.20 -13.58
C VAL A 582 23.09 6.47 -12.56
N ALA A 583 23.20 5.91 -11.34
CA ALA A 583 22.24 6.09 -10.26
C ALA A 583 22.12 7.56 -9.84
N LEU A 584 23.24 8.28 -9.70
CA LEU A 584 23.24 9.70 -9.35
C LEU A 584 22.50 10.55 -10.39
N THR A 585 22.65 10.24 -11.68
CA THR A 585 21.90 10.95 -12.74
C THR A 585 20.41 10.61 -12.75
N ALA A 586 20.03 9.41 -12.29
CA ALA A 586 18.64 8.96 -12.17
C ALA A 586 17.92 9.46 -10.90
N ASP A 587 18.65 9.96 -9.90
CA ASP A 587 18.10 10.42 -8.62
C ASP A 587 17.16 11.64 -8.77
N ASP A 588 16.03 11.62 -8.07
CA ASP A 588 15.01 12.69 -8.05
C ASP A 588 15.35 13.84 -7.09
N ARG A 589 16.12 13.59 -6.01
CA ARG A 589 16.20 14.52 -4.86
C ARG A 589 17.58 15.14 -4.63
N GLY A 590 18.65 14.54 -5.12
CA GLY A 590 20.01 15.01 -4.89
C GLY A 590 20.36 16.30 -5.65
N ILE A 591 20.83 17.32 -4.91
CA ILE A 591 21.38 18.56 -5.50
C ILE A 591 22.54 18.21 -6.44
N GLN A 592 23.39 17.26 -6.06
CA GLN A 592 24.50 16.75 -6.87
C GLN A 592 24.00 16.14 -8.18
N GLY A 593 22.98 15.26 -8.13
CA GLY A 593 22.37 14.66 -9.32
C GLY A 593 21.78 15.71 -10.26
N SER A 594 21.07 16.70 -9.71
CA SER A 594 20.53 17.83 -10.48
C SER A 594 21.61 18.66 -11.19
N ARG A 595 22.70 19.01 -10.47
CA ARG A 595 23.83 19.74 -11.06
C ARG A 595 24.53 18.92 -12.13
N LEU A 596 24.78 17.63 -11.88
CA LEU A 596 25.41 16.73 -12.84
C LEU A 596 24.58 16.61 -14.12
N ARG A 597 23.24 16.48 -14.02
CA ARG A 597 22.35 16.47 -15.20
C ARG A 597 22.45 17.77 -16.01
N LYS A 598 22.46 18.93 -15.36
CA LYS A 598 22.63 20.22 -16.05
C LYS A 598 23.93 20.27 -16.84
N ILE A 599 25.03 19.83 -16.23
CA ILE A 599 26.34 19.72 -16.90
C ILE A 599 26.25 18.78 -18.10
N ILE A 600 25.69 17.58 -17.93
CA ILE A 600 25.54 16.59 -19.01
C ILE A 600 24.77 17.17 -20.20
N LEU A 601 23.58 17.74 -19.94
CA LEU A 601 22.73 18.32 -20.99
C LEU A 601 23.42 19.48 -21.70
N ARG A 602 24.19 20.30 -20.96
CA ARG A 602 24.92 21.44 -21.51
C ARG A 602 26.05 20.99 -22.42
N VAL A 603 26.85 20.03 -21.98
CA VAL A 603 27.93 19.43 -22.77
C VAL A 603 27.37 18.78 -24.04
N GLU A 604 26.29 18.00 -23.95
CA GLU A 604 25.65 17.38 -25.12
C GLU A 604 25.14 18.44 -26.11
N ALA A 605 24.49 19.50 -25.62
CA ALA A 605 24.01 20.58 -26.48
C ALA A 605 25.15 21.30 -27.21
N GLN A 606 26.26 21.59 -26.52
CA GLN A 606 27.41 22.27 -27.13
C GLN A 606 28.19 21.36 -28.09
N CYS A 607 28.41 20.09 -27.74
CA CYS A 607 29.05 19.14 -28.67
C CYS A 607 28.24 19.01 -29.96
N LYS A 608 26.91 19.00 -29.87
CA LYS A 608 26.02 19.01 -31.04
C LYS A 608 26.20 20.27 -31.90
N VAL A 609 26.28 21.45 -31.28
CA VAL A 609 26.51 22.72 -32.00
C VAL A 609 27.86 22.72 -32.72
N VAL A 610 28.93 22.24 -32.06
CA VAL A 610 30.27 22.13 -32.66
C VAL A 610 30.22 21.18 -33.85
N HIS A 611 29.61 20.01 -33.68
CA HIS A 611 29.46 19.01 -34.74
C HIS A 611 28.66 19.52 -35.95
N GLU A 612 27.55 20.23 -35.73
CA GLU A 612 26.72 20.81 -36.79
C GLU A 612 27.46 21.92 -37.55
N ARG A 613 28.22 22.76 -36.84
CA ARG A 613 29.06 23.80 -37.46
C ARG A 613 30.22 23.23 -38.25
N LEU A 614 30.87 22.19 -37.76
CA LEU A 614 31.92 21.48 -38.50
C LEU A 614 31.36 20.89 -39.81
N ARG A 615 30.17 20.30 -39.77
CA ARG A 615 29.49 19.79 -40.98
C ARG A 615 29.03 20.88 -41.95
N GLY A 616 28.63 22.05 -41.44
CA GLY A 616 28.13 23.17 -42.24
C GLY A 616 29.21 24.13 -42.75
N SER A 617 30.46 23.96 -42.32
CA SER A 617 31.61 24.78 -42.74
C SER A 617 32.41 24.09 -43.84
N SER A 618 33.29 24.83 -44.53
CA SER A 618 34.26 24.28 -45.49
C SER A 618 35.41 23.50 -44.82
N ALA A 619 35.17 22.94 -43.62
CA ALA A 619 36.15 22.16 -42.89
C ALA A 619 36.51 20.87 -43.65
N ASP A 620 37.77 20.47 -43.57
CA ASP A 620 38.25 19.24 -44.20
C ASP A 620 37.55 18.01 -43.59
N GLN A 621 37.28 16.99 -44.41
CA GLN A 621 36.71 15.73 -43.95
C GLN A 621 37.57 15.07 -42.87
N ASP A 622 38.89 15.31 -42.89
CA ASP A 622 39.79 14.83 -41.86
C ASP A 622 39.51 15.49 -40.49
N THR A 623 39.28 16.81 -40.44
CA THR A 623 38.93 17.52 -39.20
C THR A 623 37.60 17.04 -38.60
N ILE A 624 36.60 16.79 -39.45
CA ILE A 624 35.31 16.22 -39.02
C ILE A 624 35.52 14.81 -38.43
N GLY A 625 36.34 13.99 -39.09
CA GLY A 625 36.69 12.65 -38.62
C GLY A 625 37.48 12.66 -37.30
N GLN A 626 38.40 13.61 -37.12
CA GLN A 626 39.16 13.80 -35.88
C GLN A 626 38.26 14.23 -34.72
N TRP A 627 37.37 15.21 -34.94
CA TRP A 627 36.39 15.62 -33.94
C TRP A 627 35.49 14.46 -33.51
N GLN A 628 34.94 13.70 -34.45
CA GLN A 628 34.06 12.55 -34.13
C GLN A 628 34.74 11.49 -33.25
N ARG A 629 36.06 11.30 -33.42
CA ARG A 629 36.84 10.37 -32.57
C ARG A 629 37.13 10.97 -31.19
N ALA A 630 37.43 12.26 -31.11
CA ALA A 630 37.78 12.94 -29.87
C ALA A 630 36.57 13.27 -28.98
N GLU A 631 35.43 13.62 -29.58
CA GLU A 631 34.22 14.10 -28.88
C GLU A 631 33.74 13.12 -27.80
N LYS A 632 33.76 11.81 -28.10
CA LYS A 632 33.33 10.79 -27.13
C LYS A 632 34.22 10.78 -25.88
N ASN A 633 35.53 10.91 -26.05
CA ASN A 633 36.49 10.94 -24.94
C ASN A 633 36.36 12.24 -24.15
N TYR A 634 36.24 13.37 -24.85
CA TYR A 634 36.03 14.67 -24.23
C TYR A 634 34.79 14.69 -23.34
N ARG A 635 33.63 14.23 -23.86
CA ARG A 635 32.40 14.10 -23.07
C ARG A 635 32.60 13.22 -21.83
N ARG A 636 33.24 12.05 -22.01
CA ARG A 636 33.51 11.14 -20.89
C ARG A 636 34.37 11.81 -19.80
N LEU A 637 35.42 12.52 -20.19
CA LEU A 637 36.31 13.22 -19.25
C LEU A 637 35.54 14.30 -18.48
N LEU A 638 34.76 15.13 -19.16
CA LEU A 638 33.97 16.18 -18.51
C LEU A 638 32.95 15.60 -17.52
N TYR A 639 32.29 14.49 -17.85
CA TYR A 639 31.35 13.84 -16.93
C TYR A 639 32.05 13.21 -15.72
N CYS A 640 33.22 12.58 -15.90
CA CYS A 640 34.05 12.10 -14.80
C CYS A 640 34.45 13.25 -13.88
N ILE A 641 34.97 14.34 -14.43
CA ILE A 641 35.42 15.49 -13.66
C ILE A 641 34.26 16.12 -12.90
N ALA A 642 33.10 16.27 -13.55
CA ALA A 642 31.90 16.79 -12.92
C ALA A 642 31.41 15.88 -11.78
N TYR A 643 31.42 14.56 -11.98
CA TYR A 643 31.06 13.61 -10.93
C TYR A 643 32.01 13.71 -9.72
N ASP A 644 33.32 13.64 -9.96
CA ASP A 644 34.34 13.72 -8.90
C ASP A 644 34.24 15.05 -8.15
N GLY A 645 34.15 16.17 -8.87
CA GLY A 645 34.06 17.50 -8.29
C GLY A 645 32.78 17.74 -7.49
N LEU A 646 31.68 17.09 -7.85
CA LEU A 646 30.42 17.20 -7.10
C LEU A 646 30.36 16.26 -5.88
N THR A 647 31.00 15.10 -5.94
CA THR A 647 30.85 14.03 -4.93
C THR A 647 32.02 13.91 -3.96
N GLN A 648 33.24 14.31 -4.35
CA GLN A 648 34.45 14.17 -3.55
C GLN A 648 34.98 15.53 -3.09
N PRO A 649 35.49 15.64 -1.86
CA PRO A 649 36.13 16.87 -1.39
C PRO A 649 37.53 17.04 -2.02
N ASN A 650 37.91 18.30 -2.28
CA ASN A 650 39.28 18.72 -2.66
C ASN A 650 39.84 18.12 -3.97
N VAL A 651 38.97 17.84 -4.95
CA VAL A 651 39.42 17.46 -6.29
C VAL A 651 39.86 18.70 -7.07
N ASP A 652 41.06 18.66 -7.66
CA ASP A 652 41.50 19.70 -8.59
C ASP A 652 40.80 19.55 -9.93
N ILE A 653 39.67 20.25 -10.05
CA ILE A 653 38.83 20.27 -11.25
C ILE A 653 39.45 21.10 -12.36
N HIS A 654 40.16 22.18 -12.01
CA HIS A 654 40.62 23.18 -12.96
C HIS A 654 41.69 22.64 -13.90
N ASP A 655 42.70 21.95 -13.37
CA ASP A 655 43.77 21.39 -14.18
C ASP A 655 43.27 20.22 -15.04
N ARG A 656 42.33 19.43 -14.51
CA ARG A 656 41.72 18.30 -15.25
C ARG A 656 40.87 18.78 -16.43
N ILE A 657 40.08 19.84 -16.26
CA ILE A 657 39.28 20.41 -17.37
C ILE A 657 40.19 21.01 -18.43
N LYS A 658 41.21 21.78 -18.05
CA LYS A 658 42.19 22.33 -19.02
C LYS A 658 42.93 21.23 -19.79
N GLN A 659 43.21 20.09 -19.15
CA GLN A 659 43.82 18.96 -19.84
C GLN A 659 42.88 18.36 -20.89
N ALA A 660 41.60 18.15 -20.53
CA ALA A 660 40.59 17.66 -21.47
C ALA A 660 40.34 18.63 -22.63
N GLU A 661 40.34 19.93 -22.35
CA GLU A 661 40.16 21.03 -23.31
C GLU A 661 41.25 21.01 -24.42
N ARG A 662 42.53 20.88 -24.04
CA ARG A 662 43.68 20.94 -24.97
C ARG A 662 43.59 19.94 -26.12
N GLU A 663 43.16 18.72 -25.83
CA GLU A 663 43.10 17.66 -26.84
C GLU A 663 42.11 18.00 -27.97
N VAL A 664 41.00 18.64 -27.62
CA VAL A 664 39.94 18.97 -28.59
C VAL A 664 40.18 20.31 -29.28
N LEU A 665 40.76 21.28 -28.57
CA LEU A 665 41.16 22.56 -29.17
C LEU A 665 42.18 22.40 -30.29
N ASN A 666 43.09 21.42 -30.21
CA ASN A 666 44.02 21.14 -31.30
C ASN A 666 43.33 20.76 -32.62
N ILE A 667 42.06 20.35 -32.56
CA ILE A 667 41.25 19.96 -33.72
C ILE A 667 40.40 21.14 -34.20
N VAL A 668 39.72 21.83 -33.29
CA VAL A 668 38.73 22.87 -33.63
C VAL A 668 39.28 24.29 -33.65
N ASP A 669 40.47 24.49 -33.08
CA ASP A 669 41.17 25.78 -32.94
C ASP A 669 42.67 25.66 -33.27
N PRO A 670 43.04 25.22 -34.49
CA PRO A 670 44.44 24.98 -34.85
C PRO A 670 45.24 26.29 -34.91
N GLU A 671 46.53 26.22 -34.57
CA GLU A 671 47.40 27.39 -34.58
C GLU A 671 47.51 28.04 -35.97
N VAL A 672 47.29 29.36 -36.02
CA VAL A 672 47.52 30.15 -37.23
C VAL A 672 49.02 30.19 -37.54
N ARG A 673 49.44 29.59 -38.66
CA ARG A 673 50.85 29.55 -39.07
C ARG A 673 51.34 30.81 -39.81
N SER A 674 50.44 31.62 -40.37
CA SER A 674 50.79 32.82 -41.16
C SER A 674 51.14 34.04 -40.29
N ILE A 675 52.35 34.58 -40.49
CA ILE A 675 52.85 35.79 -39.79
C ILE A 675 52.01 37.03 -40.13
N LEU A 676 51.61 37.18 -41.40
CA LEU A 676 50.76 38.27 -41.87
C LEU A 676 49.38 38.24 -41.19
N TYR A 677 48.78 37.06 -41.08
CA TYR A 677 47.48 36.90 -40.42
C TYR A 677 47.57 37.21 -38.92
N LYS A 678 48.67 36.81 -38.25
CA LYS A 678 48.93 37.19 -36.85
C LYS A 678 49.02 38.71 -36.68
N ALA A 679 49.67 39.43 -37.59
CA ALA A 679 49.75 40.89 -37.53
C ALA A 679 48.37 41.55 -37.68
N PHE A 680 47.53 41.05 -38.59
CA PHE A 680 46.15 41.53 -38.74
C PHE A 680 45.29 41.26 -37.50
N ILE A 681 45.41 40.08 -36.88
CA ILE A 681 44.73 39.77 -35.61
C ILE A 681 45.11 40.78 -34.52
N VAL A 682 46.40 41.09 -34.38
CA VAL A 682 46.88 42.06 -33.39
C VAL A 682 46.29 43.44 -33.65
N MET A 683 46.33 43.93 -34.89
CA MET A 683 45.74 45.22 -35.25
C MET A 683 44.23 45.26 -35.00
N ALA A 684 43.51 44.21 -35.38
CA ALA A 684 42.06 44.13 -35.21
C ALA A 684 41.65 44.12 -33.72
N ASN A 685 42.42 43.43 -32.87
CA ASN A 685 42.21 43.45 -31.43
C ASN A 685 42.50 44.83 -30.82
N ILE A 686 43.58 45.50 -31.23
CA ILE A 686 43.89 46.88 -30.79
C ILE A 686 42.74 47.83 -31.15
N VAL A 687 42.25 47.73 -32.39
CA VAL A 687 41.14 48.58 -32.88
C VAL A 687 39.86 48.33 -32.07
N ILE A 688 39.48 47.08 -31.82
CA ILE A 688 38.27 46.78 -31.04
C ILE A 688 38.42 47.28 -29.60
N THR A 689 39.56 47.04 -28.94
CA THR A 689 39.78 47.47 -27.57
C THR A 689 39.76 48.99 -27.46
N ALA A 690 40.37 49.71 -28.41
CA ALA A 690 40.34 51.17 -28.45
C ALA A 690 38.93 51.73 -28.70
N LEU A 691 38.20 51.17 -29.67
CA LEU A 691 36.85 51.64 -30.02
C LEU A 691 35.79 51.35 -28.95
N THR A 692 35.96 50.27 -28.19
CA THR A 692 35.02 49.85 -27.15
C THR A 692 35.46 50.28 -25.74
N LEU A 693 36.59 50.98 -25.62
CA LEU A 693 37.23 51.33 -24.35
C LEU A 693 37.42 50.10 -23.43
N GLY A 694 37.68 48.93 -24.03
CA GLY A 694 37.83 47.66 -23.33
C GLY A 694 36.54 47.01 -22.82
N ILE A 695 35.38 47.67 -22.87
CA ILE A 695 34.11 47.15 -22.32
C ILE A 695 33.69 45.86 -23.03
N ALA A 696 33.85 45.80 -24.35
CA ALA A 696 33.51 44.60 -25.11
C ALA A 696 34.46 43.43 -24.78
N ASN A 697 35.74 43.72 -24.53
CA ASN A 697 36.74 42.73 -24.12
C ASN A 697 36.44 42.18 -22.72
N ASP A 698 36.06 43.03 -21.77
CA ASP A 698 35.66 42.62 -20.41
C ASP A 698 34.40 41.74 -20.42
N ILE A 699 33.40 42.09 -21.25
CA ILE A 699 32.19 41.27 -21.43
C ILE A 699 32.56 39.91 -22.05
N LYS A 700 33.49 39.89 -23.01
CA LYS A 700 33.97 38.67 -23.66
C LYS A 700 34.71 37.78 -22.67
N GLU A 701 35.62 38.32 -21.87
CA GLU A 701 36.38 37.59 -20.86
C GLU A 701 35.46 36.97 -19.80
N LYS A 702 34.46 37.74 -19.35
CA LYS A 702 33.43 37.22 -18.43
C LYS A 702 32.65 36.06 -19.02
N ARG A 703 32.35 36.05 -20.32
CA ARG A 703 31.56 34.98 -20.97
C ARG A 703 32.38 33.78 -21.44
N THR A 704 33.64 33.97 -21.82
CA THR A 704 34.42 32.95 -22.55
C THR A 704 35.78 32.65 -21.93
N GLY A 705 36.20 33.41 -20.92
CA GLY A 705 37.52 33.30 -20.30
C GLY A 705 38.65 33.90 -21.14
N ASN A 706 38.33 34.56 -22.25
CA ASN A 706 39.32 35.15 -23.16
C ASN A 706 39.03 36.64 -23.42
N TYR A 707 40.07 37.46 -23.25
CA TYR A 707 40.00 38.91 -23.43
C TYR A 707 40.03 39.33 -24.92
N TRP A 708 40.70 38.58 -25.79
CA TRP A 708 40.97 38.99 -27.17
C TRP A 708 39.94 38.42 -28.15
N PHE A 709 39.53 39.21 -29.16
CA PHE A 709 38.47 38.86 -30.09
C PHE A 709 38.88 37.88 -31.18
N PHE A 710 40.05 38.08 -31.79
CA PHE A 710 40.45 37.36 -33.02
C PHE A 710 41.62 36.38 -32.85
N ASN A 711 42.02 36.06 -31.61
CA ASN A 711 43.14 35.16 -31.35
C ASN A 711 42.76 33.67 -31.46
N GLN A 712 41.50 33.34 -31.70
CA GLN A 712 40.92 31.99 -31.65
C GLN A 712 39.80 31.86 -32.68
N THR A 713 39.51 30.62 -33.06
CA THR A 713 38.34 30.26 -33.88
C THR A 713 37.04 30.35 -33.07
N PRO A 714 35.89 30.59 -33.74
CA PRO A 714 34.57 30.57 -33.08
C PRO A 714 34.21 29.22 -32.44
N LEU A 715 34.76 28.11 -32.93
CA LEU A 715 34.55 26.78 -32.34
C LEU A 715 35.42 26.58 -31.10
N GLY A 716 36.68 27.02 -31.14
CA GLY A 716 37.55 27.07 -29.96
C GLY A 716 36.90 27.87 -28.84
N GLU A 717 36.40 29.07 -29.14
CA GLU A 717 35.71 29.94 -28.16
C GLU A 717 34.48 29.25 -27.52
N GLN A 718 33.74 28.43 -28.26
CA GLN A 718 32.62 27.66 -27.72
C GLN A 718 33.04 26.55 -26.75
N VAL A 719 34.13 25.85 -27.05
CA VAL A 719 34.68 24.81 -26.16
C VAL A 719 35.16 25.44 -24.85
N ARG A 720 35.92 26.55 -24.91
CA ARG A 720 36.40 27.24 -23.69
C ARG A 720 35.25 27.79 -22.84
N ALA A 721 34.22 28.35 -23.48
CA ALA A 721 33.04 28.84 -22.78
C ALA A 721 32.26 27.70 -22.09
N LEU A 722 32.17 26.52 -22.73
CA LEU A 722 31.58 25.34 -22.13
C LEU A 722 32.37 24.89 -20.90
N ASP A 723 33.69 24.75 -21.03
CA ASP A 723 34.57 24.31 -19.94
C ASP A 723 34.50 25.25 -18.73
N LYS A 724 34.44 26.57 -18.98
CA LYS A 724 34.21 27.58 -17.95
C LYS A 724 32.85 27.41 -17.26
N GLU A 725 31.79 27.22 -18.04
CA GLU A 725 30.44 27.01 -17.49
C GLU A 725 30.37 25.72 -16.65
N VAL A 726 31.07 24.65 -17.06
CA VAL A 726 31.18 23.41 -16.27
C VAL A 726 31.90 23.68 -14.95
N MET A 727 33.03 24.40 -14.95
CA MET A 727 33.74 24.80 -13.72
C MET A 727 32.82 25.58 -12.78
N GLU A 728 32.15 26.61 -13.28
CA GLU A 728 31.22 27.43 -12.50
C GLU A 728 30.08 26.59 -11.88
N LEU A 729 29.51 25.64 -12.65
CA LEU A 729 28.44 24.78 -12.17
C LEU A 729 28.87 23.81 -11.06
N ILE A 730 30.14 23.40 -11.04
CA ILE A 730 30.71 22.56 -9.99
C ILE A 730 31.01 23.42 -8.75
N ASP A 731 31.61 24.59 -8.92
CA ASP A 731 32.07 25.49 -7.84
C ASP A 731 30.95 26.31 -7.17
N LEU A 732 29.73 26.31 -7.74
CA LEU A 732 28.57 26.97 -7.14
C LEU A 732 28.44 26.61 -5.65
N PRO A 733 28.42 27.58 -4.72
CA PRO A 733 28.31 27.29 -3.29
C PRO A 733 27.07 26.44 -3.01
N ARG A 734 27.20 25.48 -2.10
CA ARG A 734 26.05 24.68 -1.65
C ARG A 734 25.02 25.67 -1.08
N PRO A 735 23.75 25.66 -1.52
CA PRO A 735 22.75 26.53 -0.96
C PRO A 735 22.69 26.28 0.56
N ALA A 736 22.86 27.35 1.35
CA ALA A 736 22.69 27.33 2.79
C ALA A 736 21.19 27.22 3.12
N SER A 737 20.61 26.05 2.93
CA SER A 737 19.33 25.64 3.51
C SER A 737 19.25 24.12 3.39
N ILE A 738 18.79 23.47 4.46
CA ILE A 738 18.89 22.02 4.74
C ILE A 738 20.22 21.64 5.45
N LEU A 739 20.50 22.34 6.55
CA LEU A 739 21.16 21.76 7.72
C LEU A 739 20.46 22.31 8.97
N THR A 740 19.28 21.76 9.25
CA THR A 740 18.75 21.54 10.61
C THR A 740 17.70 20.44 10.51
N PRO A 741 17.66 19.49 11.46
CA PRO A 741 16.74 18.36 11.46
C PRO A 741 15.27 18.79 11.52
#